data_AF-A0A3P8TAK0-F1
#
_entry.id   AF-A0A3P8TAK0-F1
#
_cell.length_a   1.000
_cell.length_b   1.000
_cell.length_c   1.000
_cell.angle_alpha   90.00
_cell.angle_beta   90.00
_cell.angle_gamma   90.00
#
_symmetry.space_group_name_H-M   'P 1'
#
loop_
_entity.id
_entity.type
_entity.pdbx_description
1 polymer ?
#
loop_
_entity_poly.entity_id
_entity_poly.type
_entity_poly.pdbx_seq_one_letter_code
_entity_poly.pdbx_strand_id
1 'polypeptide(L)'
;MLVLFLIILFFCGCSSFVCPRTCRCFSNTIRFHHRSGFTKMKPVSEIAQSVTLKTIETLAFNNLLNLSEISIQNTRSLMHIDRGAFNNLPKLCYLSISNTGVTIFPDITSINSLESEFILHIYDNLYLQEIPPNTFTGMTREYITMNLYNNGIREIHEHAFNGTKIDKLVLKNNRNLRVIHMDAFKGATGPGVLDVSATALTKLPSQGLESVLVLLAQSAYALKSLPPLQGLWSLREAHLTYNSHCCALLSWNTHRDFPINPAWNNGSTSCDDPSARVQHVIGGSADSTLLVDMPFFPEFDVFVEDDGFGDVNFHYPELDFCQTRPTLVCTPEADAFNPCEDIAGFGFLRVAIWFINILAIAGNLTVLLVFFTSRNKLTVPRFLMCQLAFADLCIGVYLLMIATVDVRTRGRYSQHAIEWQTGPGCSTAGFLSVFGGELSVYTLSTITLERWHTITNALQVERQLVLKQAAAIMAAGWLVCLGMGMLPLVGVSSYTKVSMCLPMDIETPLAQAFIIIILLFNVGAFIVVCVCYVLIYLAVKNPEFPGRGADTRIAKRMAVLIFTDFLCMAPISFFAISAAFKVPLITVTNSKILLVLFFPINSCANPFLYAIFTKAFRKDTYQLMSVMGCCKNKASVYRMKAYCSENAIKSNFGANKKGSQTGARLSALPRQNCQLKEEGELT
;
A
#
# COMPACT_ATOMS: atom_id res chain seq x y z
N MET A 1 -44.31 26.84 -16.65
CA MET A 1 -44.08 25.71 -15.73
C MET A 1 -43.04 25.99 -14.63
N LEU A 2 -41.98 26.77 -14.85
CA LEU A 2 -41.01 27.10 -13.77
C LEU A 2 -41.58 28.02 -12.67
N VAL A 3 -42.47 28.95 -13.01
CA VAL A 3 -43.04 29.90 -12.04
C VAL A 3 -44.05 29.22 -11.08
N LEU A 4 -44.77 28.20 -11.55
CA LEU A 4 -45.70 27.42 -10.71
C LEU A 4 -44.96 26.51 -9.72
N PHE A 5 -43.76 26.04 -10.08
CA PHE A 5 -42.91 25.22 -9.21
C PHE A 5 -42.25 26.04 -8.09
N LEU A 6 -41.91 27.30 -8.37
CA LEU A 6 -41.39 28.26 -7.36
C LEU A 6 -42.46 28.69 -6.35
N ILE A 7 -43.73 28.80 -6.76
CA ILE A 7 -44.84 29.15 -5.85
C ILE A 7 -45.18 27.98 -4.91
N ILE A 8 -45.07 26.72 -5.38
CA ILE A 8 -45.26 25.53 -4.54
C ILE A 8 -44.11 25.37 -3.52
N LEU A 9 -42.88 25.75 -3.88
CA LEU A 9 -41.75 25.79 -2.94
C LEU A 9 -41.89 26.94 -1.91
N PHE A 10 -42.51 28.07 -2.28
CA PHE A 10 -42.77 29.17 -1.35
C PHE A 10 -43.92 28.89 -0.36
N PHE A 11 -44.93 28.10 -0.76
CA PHE A 11 -46.06 27.75 0.12
C PHE A 11 -45.88 26.45 0.92
N CYS A 12 -44.86 25.64 0.64
CA CYS A 12 -44.52 24.46 1.43
C CYS A 12 -43.47 24.72 2.55
N GLY A 13 -43.11 25.99 2.77
CA GLY A 13 -42.16 26.43 3.80
C GLY A 13 -42.72 26.55 5.21
N CYS A 14 -43.83 25.87 5.54
CA CYS A 14 -44.35 25.82 6.90
C CYS A 14 -43.92 24.49 7.54
N SER A 15 -42.64 24.38 7.89
CA SER A 15 -42.16 23.35 8.82
C SER A 15 -42.95 23.53 10.12
N SER A 16 -43.99 22.72 10.28
CA SER A 16 -44.87 22.80 11.44
C SER A 16 -44.06 22.34 12.64
N PHE A 17 -43.64 23.30 13.47
CA PHE A 17 -42.98 23.03 14.73
C PHE A 17 -43.83 22.07 15.57
N VAL A 18 -43.33 20.87 15.81
CA VAL A 18 -44.03 19.85 16.61
C VAL A 18 -43.64 20.05 18.06
N CYS A 19 -44.52 20.71 18.82
CA CYS A 19 -44.40 20.79 20.28
C CYS A 19 -45.01 19.53 20.91
N PRO A 20 -44.30 18.83 21.82
CA PRO A 20 -44.88 17.71 22.56
C PRO A 20 -46.14 18.15 23.30
N ARG A 21 -47.21 17.33 23.27
CA ARG A 21 -48.48 17.64 23.97
C ARG A 21 -48.33 17.82 25.49
N THR A 22 -47.21 17.36 26.04
CA THR A 22 -46.84 17.41 27.46
C THR A 22 -46.11 18.71 27.84
N CYS A 23 -45.71 19.52 26.86
CA CYS A 23 -44.91 20.72 27.03
C CYS A 23 -45.65 21.97 26.52
N ARG A 24 -45.37 23.13 27.11
CA ARG A 24 -45.70 24.44 26.52
C ARG A 24 -44.42 25.01 25.90
N CYS A 25 -44.41 25.08 24.59
CA CYS A 25 -43.33 25.70 23.85
C CYS A 25 -43.60 27.21 23.73
N PHE A 26 -42.74 28.03 24.33
CA PHE A 26 -42.67 29.46 24.11
C PHE A 26 -41.79 29.73 22.87
N SER A 27 -41.84 30.96 22.34
CA SER A 27 -41.14 31.31 21.10
C SER A 27 -39.65 30.92 21.10
N ASN A 28 -38.98 30.86 22.25
CA ASN A 28 -37.56 30.54 22.40
C ASN A 28 -37.24 29.46 23.45
N THR A 29 -38.19 28.99 24.26
CA THR A 29 -37.96 28.02 25.35
C THR A 29 -39.07 26.97 25.47
N ILE A 30 -38.76 25.81 26.05
CA ILE A 30 -39.74 24.78 26.40
C ILE A 30 -39.91 24.72 27.92
N ARG A 31 -41.16 24.80 28.40
CA ARG A 31 -41.55 24.60 29.80
C ARG A 31 -42.57 23.49 29.97
N PHE A 32 -42.49 22.78 31.09
CA PHE A 32 -43.50 21.81 31.49
C PHE A 32 -44.69 22.46 32.20
N HIS A 33 -45.89 21.87 32.08
CA HIS A 33 -47.03 22.20 32.94
C HIS A 33 -47.75 20.92 33.37
N HIS A 34 -47.72 20.61 34.68
CA HIS A 34 -48.57 19.57 35.26
C HIS A 34 -50.02 20.08 35.27
N ARG A 35 -50.91 19.50 34.46
CA ARG A 35 -52.36 19.66 34.62
C ARG A 35 -52.91 18.28 34.97
N SER A 36 -53.31 18.11 36.23
CA SER A 36 -54.04 16.96 36.75
C SER A 36 -55.26 16.70 35.87
N GLY A 37 -55.20 15.70 34.97
CA GLY A 37 -56.32 15.36 34.08
C GLY A 37 -56.00 14.64 32.77
N PHE A 38 -54.74 14.45 32.36
CA PHE A 38 -54.42 13.67 31.15
C PHE A 38 -54.11 12.20 31.48
N THR A 39 -55.14 11.38 31.59
CA THR A 39 -55.07 9.91 31.78
C THR A 39 -54.70 9.13 30.50
N LYS A 40 -54.35 9.82 29.41
CA LYS A 40 -53.83 9.23 28.16
C LYS A 40 -52.64 10.05 27.64
N MET A 41 -51.48 9.92 28.28
CA MET A 41 -50.21 10.41 27.72
C MET A 41 -49.74 9.45 26.64
N LYS A 42 -49.33 9.99 25.47
CA LYS A 42 -48.58 9.19 24.50
C LYS A 42 -47.20 8.88 25.10
N PRO A 43 -46.67 7.67 24.93
CA PRO A 43 -45.38 7.29 25.47
C PRO A 43 -44.18 7.94 24.73
N VAL A 44 -44.44 8.69 23.65
CA VAL A 44 -43.41 9.32 22.81
C VAL A 44 -43.50 10.84 22.89
N SER A 45 -42.37 11.51 23.09
CA SER A 45 -42.20 12.96 23.02
C SER A 45 -41.20 13.34 21.92
N GLU A 46 -41.70 13.98 20.86
CA GLU A 46 -40.89 14.41 19.73
C GLU A 46 -40.87 15.95 19.63
N ILE A 47 -39.67 16.52 19.59
CA ILE A 47 -39.38 17.94 19.33
C ILE A 47 -38.60 17.99 18.01
N ALA A 48 -39.27 18.39 16.93
CA ALA A 48 -38.67 18.41 15.60
C ALA A 48 -38.82 19.76 14.89
N GLN A 49 -37.83 20.11 14.06
CA GLN A 49 -37.89 21.20 13.07
C GLN A 49 -38.11 22.60 13.65
N SER A 50 -37.73 22.82 14.92
CA SER A 50 -37.84 24.15 15.53
C SER A 50 -36.73 25.08 15.05
N VAL A 51 -37.12 26.20 14.45
CA VAL A 51 -36.21 27.28 14.06
C VAL A 51 -36.00 28.32 15.16
N THR A 52 -36.85 28.34 16.19
CA THR A 52 -36.85 29.39 17.21
C THR A 52 -36.42 28.92 18.60
N LEU A 53 -36.51 27.62 18.89
CA LEU A 53 -36.12 27.05 20.17
C LEU A 53 -34.61 27.25 20.42
N LYS A 54 -34.27 27.93 21.51
CA LYS A 54 -32.87 28.20 21.91
C LYS A 54 -32.42 27.41 23.12
N THR A 55 -33.33 27.14 24.06
CA THR A 55 -33.01 26.48 25.34
C THR A 55 -34.12 25.53 25.77
N ILE A 56 -33.73 24.35 26.29
CA ILE A 56 -34.62 23.47 27.06
C ILE A 56 -34.35 23.73 28.54
N GLU A 57 -35.34 24.26 29.25
CA GLU A 57 -35.20 24.68 30.65
C GLU A 57 -35.09 23.48 31.61
N THR A 58 -34.53 23.71 32.80
CA THR A 58 -34.46 22.73 33.89
C THR A 58 -35.84 22.15 34.22
N LEU A 59 -35.92 20.84 34.49
CA LEU A 59 -37.16 20.10 34.76
C LEU A 59 -38.20 20.13 33.61
N ALA A 60 -37.79 20.41 32.37
CA ALA A 60 -38.68 20.32 31.20
C ALA A 60 -39.31 18.93 31.03
N PHE A 61 -38.58 17.85 31.34
CA PHE A 61 -39.07 16.47 31.37
C PHE A 61 -38.91 15.91 32.77
N ASN A 62 -39.91 16.14 33.62
CA ASN A 62 -39.85 15.78 35.04
C ASN A 62 -40.94 14.78 35.44
N ASN A 63 -40.56 13.67 36.08
CA ASN A 63 -41.47 12.66 36.65
C ASN A 63 -42.47 12.07 35.63
N LEU A 64 -42.07 11.89 34.37
CA LEU A 64 -42.93 11.35 33.32
C LEU A 64 -42.86 9.82 33.30
N LEU A 65 -43.61 9.18 34.21
CA LEU A 65 -43.55 7.74 34.49
C LEU A 65 -43.92 6.81 33.32
N ASN A 66 -44.59 7.33 32.29
CA ASN A 66 -45.04 6.57 31.12
C ASN A 66 -44.34 6.98 29.82
N LEU A 67 -43.34 7.87 29.89
CA LEU A 67 -42.60 8.30 28.71
C LEU A 67 -41.52 7.26 28.38
N SER A 68 -41.58 6.70 27.17
CA SER A 68 -40.62 5.72 26.66
C SER A 68 -39.60 6.31 25.69
N GLU A 69 -39.98 7.34 24.93
CA GLU A 69 -39.10 7.90 23.89
C GLU A 69 -39.05 9.43 23.93
N ILE A 70 -37.84 9.99 23.85
CA ILE A 70 -37.58 11.40 23.64
C ILE A 70 -36.75 11.56 22.37
N SER A 71 -37.21 12.41 21.46
CA SER A 71 -36.51 12.69 20.21
C SER A 71 -36.45 14.21 19.97
N ILE A 72 -35.24 14.76 19.90
CA ILE A 72 -34.95 16.17 19.62
C ILE A 72 -34.17 16.23 18.31
N GLN A 73 -34.81 16.67 17.23
CA GLN A 73 -34.22 16.60 15.89
C GLN A 73 -34.38 17.90 15.11
N ASN A 74 -33.38 18.23 14.29
CA ASN A 74 -33.44 19.36 13.36
C ASN A 74 -33.77 20.71 14.05
N THR A 75 -33.24 20.92 15.26
CA THR A 75 -33.41 22.15 16.05
C THR A 75 -32.11 22.95 16.09
N ARG A 76 -31.70 23.49 14.94
CA ARG A 76 -30.37 24.14 14.78
C ARG A 76 -30.15 25.35 15.69
N SER A 77 -31.21 26.01 16.13
CA SER A 77 -31.14 27.16 17.04
C SER A 77 -30.98 26.77 18.50
N LEU A 78 -31.14 25.48 18.84
CA LEU A 78 -31.02 24.98 20.22
C LEU A 78 -29.55 24.97 20.62
N MET A 79 -29.17 25.87 21.51
CA MET A 79 -27.78 26.04 21.96
C MET A 79 -27.52 25.35 23.31
N HIS A 80 -28.55 25.29 24.17
CA HIS A 80 -28.40 24.84 25.55
C HIS A 80 -29.55 23.90 25.98
N ILE A 81 -29.19 22.84 26.68
CA ILE A 81 -30.12 21.99 27.45
C ILE A 81 -29.67 22.13 28.90
N ASP A 82 -30.50 22.76 29.72
CA ASP A 82 -30.14 23.08 31.09
C ASP A 82 -29.98 21.81 31.94
N ARG A 83 -29.17 21.91 33.00
CA ARG A 83 -28.96 20.80 33.95
C ARG A 83 -30.29 20.35 34.56
N GLY A 84 -30.44 19.04 34.72
CA GLY A 84 -31.69 18.45 35.21
C GLY A 84 -32.91 18.65 34.28
N ALA A 85 -32.72 18.97 32.99
CA ALA A 85 -33.82 19.01 32.03
C ALA A 85 -34.53 17.65 31.89
N PHE A 86 -33.78 16.55 31.98
CA PHE A 86 -34.30 15.18 32.03
C PHE A 86 -34.21 14.66 33.46
N ASN A 87 -35.36 14.48 34.12
CA ASN A 87 -35.41 14.09 35.52
C ASN A 87 -36.48 13.02 35.79
N ASN A 88 -36.03 11.90 36.37
CA ASN A 88 -36.85 10.76 36.81
C ASN A 88 -37.83 10.25 35.73
N LEU A 89 -37.28 9.50 34.77
CA LEU A 89 -37.96 8.95 33.61
C LEU A 89 -37.80 7.42 33.58
N PRO A 90 -38.49 6.68 34.47
CA PRO A 90 -38.20 5.27 34.74
C PRO A 90 -38.49 4.33 33.57
N LYS A 91 -39.36 4.71 32.62
CA LYS A 91 -39.70 3.91 31.43
C LYS A 91 -39.01 4.36 30.15
N LEU A 92 -38.09 5.34 30.23
CA LEU A 92 -37.42 5.88 29.05
C LEU A 92 -36.43 4.84 28.52
N CYS A 93 -36.63 4.36 27.30
CA CYS A 93 -35.72 3.43 26.62
C CYS A 93 -35.00 4.05 25.42
N TYR A 94 -35.47 5.21 24.91
CA TYR A 94 -34.89 5.86 23.74
C TYR A 94 -34.73 7.37 23.94
N LEU A 95 -33.50 7.87 23.80
CA LEU A 95 -33.19 9.31 23.78
C LEU A 95 -32.38 9.65 22.52
N SER A 96 -32.92 10.54 21.68
CA SER A 96 -32.26 11.01 20.47
C SER A 96 -32.10 12.53 20.46
N ILE A 97 -30.89 13.02 20.18
CA ILE A 97 -30.55 14.43 20.03
C ILE A 97 -29.72 14.60 18.76
N SER A 98 -30.31 15.20 17.72
CA SER A 98 -29.64 15.33 16.44
C SER A 98 -29.85 16.63 15.68
N ASN A 99 -28.81 17.02 14.92
CA ASN A 99 -28.78 18.23 14.11
C ASN A 99 -29.23 19.46 14.93
N THR A 100 -28.60 19.65 16.09
CA THR A 100 -28.82 20.77 17.02
C THR A 100 -27.60 21.69 17.10
N GLY A 101 -27.77 22.89 17.66
CA GLY A 101 -26.70 23.86 17.90
C GLY A 101 -25.96 23.68 19.23
N VAL A 102 -26.19 22.56 19.95
CA VAL A 102 -25.66 22.39 21.31
C VAL A 102 -24.14 22.32 21.32
N THR A 103 -23.54 23.08 22.23
CA THR A 103 -22.08 23.14 22.40
C THR A 103 -21.58 22.32 23.57
N ILE A 104 -22.44 22.10 24.58
CA ILE A 104 -22.14 21.39 25.82
C ILE A 104 -22.93 20.09 25.83
N PHE A 105 -22.31 19.01 26.31
CA PHE A 105 -22.99 17.73 26.44
C PHE A 105 -24.17 17.83 27.43
N PRO A 106 -25.38 17.39 27.06
CA PRO A 106 -26.55 17.51 27.92
C PRO A 106 -26.43 16.69 29.20
N ASP A 107 -26.88 17.25 30.32
CA ASP A 107 -26.91 16.53 31.59
C ASP A 107 -28.04 15.49 31.59
N ILE A 108 -27.64 14.23 31.55
CA ILE A 108 -28.51 13.04 31.50
C ILE A 108 -28.40 12.20 32.77
N THR A 109 -27.69 12.70 33.78
CA THR A 109 -27.39 11.95 35.02
C THR A 109 -28.61 11.66 35.88
N SER A 110 -29.67 12.46 35.71
CA SER A 110 -30.90 12.40 36.52
C SER A 110 -32.04 11.61 35.85
N ILE A 111 -31.79 10.91 34.74
CA ILE A 111 -32.81 10.13 34.00
C ILE A 111 -33.35 8.96 34.84
N ASN A 112 -32.49 8.17 35.49
CA ASN A 112 -32.86 7.00 36.31
C ASN A 112 -33.85 6.02 35.63
N SER A 113 -33.56 5.61 34.40
CA SER A 113 -34.35 4.61 33.69
C SER A 113 -34.20 3.21 34.31
N LEU A 114 -35.28 2.44 34.30
CA LEU A 114 -35.37 1.05 34.79
C LEU A 114 -35.55 0.03 33.65
N GLU A 115 -35.53 0.49 32.39
CA GLU A 115 -35.69 -0.38 31.22
C GLU A 115 -34.43 -1.22 30.98
N SER A 116 -34.62 -2.46 30.53
CA SER A 116 -33.54 -3.45 30.35
C SER A 116 -32.57 -3.12 29.22
N GLU A 117 -33.02 -2.34 28.23
CA GLU A 117 -32.22 -1.87 27.12
C GLU A 117 -32.49 -0.39 26.90
N PHE A 118 -31.43 0.41 26.98
CA PHE A 118 -31.49 1.84 26.70
C PHE A 118 -30.71 2.16 25.43
N ILE A 119 -31.27 2.98 24.55
CA ILE A 119 -30.62 3.43 23.32
C ILE A 119 -30.45 4.95 23.37
N LEU A 120 -29.20 5.40 23.34
CA LEU A 120 -28.83 6.81 23.28
C LEU A 120 -28.28 7.16 21.90
N HIS A 121 -28.95 8.05 21.19
CA HIS A 121 -28.52 8.58 19.90
C HIS A 121 -28.16 10.05 20.03
N ILE A 122 -26.89 10.40 19.83
CA ILE A 122 -26.44 11.79 19.71
C ILE A 122 -25.62 11.87 18.44
N TYR A 123 -26.16 12.51 17.40
CA TYR A 123 -25.51 12.55 16.10
C TYR A 123 -25.77 13.85 15.35
N ASP A 124 -24.91 14.19 14.40
CA ASP A 124 -24.97 15.44 13.62
C ASP A 124 -24.88 16.73 14.46
N ASN A 125 -24.32 16.67 15.68
CA ASN A 125 -24.09 17.86 16.51
C ASN A 125 -22.66 18.36 16.34
N LEU A 126 -22.46 19.18 15.30
CA LEU A 126 -21.12 19.64 14.87
C LEU A 126 -20.39 20.54 15.87
N TYR A 127 -21.13 21.17 16.80
CA TYR A 127 -20.55 22.07 17.80
C TYR A 127 -20.31 21.40 19.16
N LEU A 128 -20.72 20.15 19.33
CA LEU A 128 -20.49 19.36 20.55
C LEU A 128 -19.04 18.86 20.55
N GLN A 129 -18.18 19.46 21.37
CA GLN A 129 -16.72 19.26 21.28
C GLN A 129 -16.16 18.20 22.22
N GLU A 130 -16.78 17.92 23.36
CA GLU A 130 -16.17 17.07 24.39
C GLU A 130 -17.23 16.21 25.10
N ILE A 131 -16.79 15.06 25.61
CA ILE A 131 -17.57 14.24 26.55
C ILE A 131 -16.93 14.37 27.94
N PRO A 132 -17.57 15.09 28.88
CA PRO A 132 -17.05 15.29 30.23
C PRO A 132 -17.00 14.02 31.09
N PRO A 133 -16.27 14.05 32.22
CA PRO A 133 -16.29 12.96 33.21
C PRO A 133 -17.68 12.67 33.76
N ASN A 134 -17.97 11.39 34.07
CA ASN A 134 -19.20 10.93 34.72
C ASN A 134 -20.51 11.31 34.01
N THR A 135 -20.45 11.68 32.73
CA THR A 135 -21.59 12.18 31.94
C THR A 135 -22.80 11.24 31.95
N PHE A 136 -22.55 9.93 31.94
CA PHE A 136 -23.58 8.90 31.83
C PHE A 136 -23.97 8.27 33.18
N THR A 137 -23.39 8.72 34.29
CA THR A 137 -23.67 8.18 35.64
C THR A 137 -25.12 8.43 36.03
N GLY A 138 -25.82 7.42 36.57
CA GLY A 138 -27.22 7.57 37.03
C GLY A 138 -28.29 7.55 35.93
N MET A 139 -27.91 7.41 34.66
CA MET A 139 -28.89 7.31 33.56
C MET A 139 -29.68 5.99 33.58
N THR A 140 -29.00 4.85 33.67
CA THR A 140 -29.59 3.50 33.80
C THR A 140 -28.63 2.58 34.54
N ARG A 141 -29.15 1.52 35.18
CA ARG A 141 -28.36 0.43 35.81
C ARG A 141 -28.19 -0.79 34.88
N GLU A 142 -28.88 -0.78 33.76
CA GLU A 142 -28.89 -1.86 32.76
C GLU A 142 -27.98 -1.52 31.57
N TYR A 143 -27.94 -2.42 30.58
CA TYR A 143 -27.07 -2.26 29.41
C TYR A 143 -27.56 -1.14 28.48
N ILE A 144 -26.61 -0.37 27.96
CA ILE A 144 -26.86 0.74 27.04
C ILE A 144 -26.12 0.60 25.71
N THR A 145 -26.84 0.92 24.63
CA THR A 145 -26.27 1.20 23.31
C THR A 145 -26.13 2.69 23.09
N MET A 146 -24.89 3.17 22.92
CA MET A 146 -24.55 4.58 22.71
C MET A 146 -24.09 4.81 21.27
N ASN A 147 -24.89 5.53 20.49
CA ASN A 147 -24.58 5.94 19.14
C ASN A 147 -24.24 7.45 19.12
N LEU A 148 -22.94 7.74 19.18
CA LEU A 148 -22.35 9.09 19.29
C LEU A 148 -21.61 9.48 18.01
N TYR A 149 -22.18 9.23 16.83
CA TYR A 149 -21.50 9.38 15.54
C TYR A 149 -21.72 10.74 14.86
N ASN A 150 -20.82 11.14 13.97
CA ASN A 150 -20.90 12.39 13.18
C ASN A 150 -21.09 13.68 14.03
N ASN A 151 -20.46 13.76 15.20
CA ASN A 151 -20.44 14.96 16.03
C ASN A 151 -19.12 15.72 15.90
N GLY A 152 -19.05 16.89 16.54
CA GLY A 152 -17.84 17.72 16.62
C GLY A 152 -16.80 17.27 17.65
N ILE A 153 -16.93 16.06 18.22
CA ILE A 153 -16.19 15.63 19.40
C ILE A 153 -14.69 15.58 19.09
N ARG A 154 -13.89 16.14 20.00
CA ARG A 154 -12.43 16.25 19.95
C ARG A 154 -11.76 15.36 20.99
N GLU A 155 -12.33 15.31 22.19
CA GLU A 155 -11.77 14.60 23.34
C GLU A 155 -12.87 13.95 24.21
N ILE A 156 -12.55 12.75 24.71
CA ILE A 156 -13.33 12.05 25.74
C ILE A 156 -12.49 12.01 27.01
N HIS A 157 -13.00 12.62 28.08
CA HIS A 157 -12.29 12.80 29.35
C HIS A 157 -12.22 11.50 30.18
N GLU A 158 -11.43 11.53 31.25
CA GLU A 158 -11.34 10.44 32.23
C GLU A 158 -12.69 10.12 32.87
N HIS A 159 -12.94 8.84 33.18
CA HIS A 159 -14.17 8.39 33.84
C HIS A 159 -15.46 8.84 33.11
N ALA A 160 -15.40 9.19 31.82
CA ALA A 160 -16.56 9.62 31.05
C ALA A 160 -17.71 8.60 31.12
N PHE A 161 -17.38 7.31 31.08
CA PHE A 161 -18.33 6.19 31.11
C PHE A 161 -18.44 5.48 32.48
N ASN A 162 -17.92 6.08 33.54
CA ASN A 162 -17.91 5.48 34.87
C ASN A 162 -19.33 5.08 35.33
N GLY A 163 -19.45 3.91 35.98
CA GLY A 163 -20.71 3.40 36.52
C GLY A 163 -21.76 2.98 35.47
N THR A 164 -21.36 2.81 34.20
CA THR A 164 -22.26 2.38 33.12
C THR A 164 -21.96 0.98 32.61
N LYS A 165 -22.99 0.27 32.16
CA LYS A 165 -22.88 -1.02 31.46
C LYS A 165 -23.11 -0.81 29.97
N ILE A 166 -22.06 -0.80 29.17
CA ILE A 166 -22.14 -0.50 27.74
C ILE A 166 -22.18 -1.81 26.97
N ASP A 167 -23.21 -2.00 26.14
CA ASP A 167 -23.22 -3.10 25.17
C ASP A 167 -22.48 -2.69 23.89
N LYS A 168 -22.88 -1.54 23.33
CA LYS A 168 -22.31 -1.02 22.08
C LYS A 168 -22.02 0.47 22.17
N LEU A 169 -20.82 0.87 21.73
CA LEU A 169 -20.38 2.26 21.64
C LEU A 169 -19.92 2.58 20.22
N VAL A 170 -20.63 3.49 19.56
CA VAL A 170 -20.32 3.94 18.20
C VAL A 170 -19.88 5.41 18.22
N LEU A 171 -18.60 5.64 17.97
CA LEU A 171 -17.94 6.95 17.84
C LEU A 171 -17.58 7.28 16.38
N LYS A 172 -18.20 6.57 15.43
CA LYS A 172 -17.90 6.65 14.00
C LYS A 172 -18.01 8.09 13.45
N ASN A 173 -17.14 8.43 12.50
CA ASN A 173 -17.16 9.69 11.75
C ASN A 173 -17.06 10.97 12.62
N ASN A 174 -16.57 10.87 13.86
CA ASN A 174 -16.09 12.02 14.62
C ASN A 174 -14.68 12.39 14.13
N ARG A 175 -14.61 13.11 13.01
CA ARG A 175 -13.35 13.39 12.29
C ARG A 175 -12.31 14.16 13.12
N ASN A 176 -12.77 14.88 14.15
CA ASN A 176 -11.90 15.67 15.02
C ASN A 176 -11.53 14.96 16.33
N LEU A 177 -12.05 13.75 16.59
CA LEU A 177 -11.79 13.00 17.81
C LEU A 177 -10.36 12.49 17.79
N ARG A 178 -9.50 13.05 18.66
CA ARG A 178 -8.05 12.76 18.70
C ARG A 178 -7.65 11.92 19.88
N VAL A 179 -8.32 12.10 21.02
CA VAL A 179 -7.95 11.48 22.29
C VAL A 179 -9.20 10.90 22.98
N ILE A 180 -9.09 9.63 23.37
CA ILE A 180 -9.91 9.04 24.43
C ILE A 180 -8.96 8.85 25.60
N HIS A 181 -9.26 9.47 26.73
CA HIS A 181 -8.41 9.38 27.91
C HIS A 181 -8.21 7.91 28.33
N MET A 182 -7.02 7.57 28.86
CA MET A 182 -6.67 6.19 29.20
C MET A 182 -7.61 5.57 30.25
N ASP A 183 -8.15 6.40 31.15
CA ASP A 183 -9.12 6.05 32.18
C ASP A 183 -10.59 6.31 31.79
N ALA A 184 -10.90 6.58 30.51
CA ALA A 184 -12.27 6.92 30.08
C ALA A 184 -13.30 5.81 30.41
N PHE A 185 -12.88 4.55 30.29
CA PHE A 185 -13.70 3.35 30.56
C PHE A 185 -13.54 2.81 32.00
N LYS A 186 -12.79 3.50 32.85
CA LYS A 186 -12.58 3.04 34.23
C LYS A 186 -13.88 3.11 35.02
N GLY A 187 -14.28 1.98 35.61
CA GLY A 187 -15.56 1.84 36.30
C GLY A 187 -16.76 1.57 35.38
N ALA A 188 -16.55 1.46 34.07
CA ALA A 188 -17.54 0.96 33.13
C ALA A 188 -17.47 -0.58 33.01
N THR A 189 -18.57 -1.22 32.66
CA THR A 189 -18.62 -2.63 32.22
C THR A 189 -18.89 -2.65 30.72
N GLY A 190 -18.11 -3.38 29.92
CA GLY A 190 -18.14 -3.24 28.46
C GLY A 190 -17.19 -2.14 27.95
N PRO A 191 -17.27 -1.73 26.68
CA PRO A 191 -18.26 -2.12 25.67
C PRO A 191 -18.01 -3.51 25.07
N GLY A 192 -19.06 -4.18 24.61
CA GLY A 192 -18.95 -5.39 23.78
C GLY A 192 -18.61 -5.07 22.31
N VAL A 193 -19.17 -3.99 21.77
CA VAL A 193 -18.85 -3.50 20.42
C VAL A 193 -18.32 -2.07 20.49
N LEU A 194 -17.13 -1.82 19.93
CA LEU A 194 -16.52 -0.50 19.85
C LEU A 194 -16.27 -0.11 18.39
N ASP A 195 -16.95 0.93 17.91
CA ASP A 195 -16.72 1.51 16.58
C ASP A 195 -16.11 2.91 16.67
N VAL A 196 -14.84 3.01 16.29
CA VAL A 196 -14.06 4.25 16.20
C VAL A 196 -13.68 4.59 14.75
N SER A 197 -14.41 4.05 13.77
CA SER A 197 -14.10 4.24 12.35
C SER A 197 -14.22 5.70 11.92
N ALA A 198 -13.38 6.14 10.98
CA ALA A 198 -13.33 7.50 10.46
C ALA A 198 -13.13 8.57 11.57
N THR A 199 -12.29 8.27 12.56
CA THR A 199 -11.83 9.21 13.60
C THR A 199 -10.35 9.57 13.40
N ALA A 200 -9.89 10.62 14.09
CA ALA A 200 -8.48 11.04 14.10
C ALA A 200 -7.73 10.52 15.33
N LEU A 201 -8.19 9.40 15.92
CA LEU A 201 -7.60 8.84 17.13
C LEU A 201 -6.17 8.37 16.87
N THR A 202 -5.25 8.79 17.74
CA THR A 202 -3.85 8.35 17.64
C THR A 202 -3.61 7.01 18.33
N LYS A 203 -4.36 6.75 19.41
CA LYS A 203 -4.25 5.57 20.26
C LYS A 203 -5.62 5.24 20.85
N LEU A 204 -5.85 3.96 21.11
CA LEU A 204 -6.95 3.49 21.94
C LEU A 204 -6.52 3.45 23.42
N PRO A 205 -7.46 3.53 24.38
CA PRO A 205 -7.18 3.38 25.80
C PRO A 205 -6.51 2.05 26.12
N SER A 206 -5.58 2.06 27.08
CA SER A 206 -4.86 0.85 27.50
C SER A 206 -5.63 -0.04 28.48
N GLN A 207 -6.71 0.47 29.09
CA GLN A 207 -7.53 -0.22 30.09
C GLN A 207 -9.02 -0.07 29.76
N GLY A 208 -9.82 -1.00 30.27
CA GLY A 208 -11.29 -0.97 30.11
C GLY A 208 -11.81 -1.43 28.74
N LEU A 209 -10.98 -2.07 27.91
CA LEU A 209 -11.38 -2.68 26.64
C LEU A 209 -11.44 -4.22 26.69
N GLU A 210 -11.30 -4.81 27.87
CA GLU A 210 -11.18 -6.26 28.06
C GLU A 210 -12.41 -7.04 27.61
N SER A 211 -13.59 -6.40 27.68
CA SER A 211 -14.88 -6.96 27.28
C SER A 211 -15.21 -6.75 25.80
N VAL A 212 -14.36 -6.06 25.02
CA VAL A 212 -14.62 -5.79 23.59
C VAL A 212 -14.57 -7.09 22.81
N LEU A 213 -15.69 -7.47 22.21
CA LEU A 213 -15.86 -8.61 21.31
C LEU A 213 -15.60 -8.20 19.85
N VAL A 214 -16.08 -7.01 19.45
CA VAL A 214 -15.98 -6.49 18.09
C VAL A 214 -15.35 -5.09 18.10
N LEU A 215 -14.24 -4.93 17.38
CA LEU A 215 -13.55 -3.65 17.22
C LEU A 215 -13.60 -3.17 15.77
N LEU A 216 -14.23 -2.03 15.51
CA LEU A 216 -14.27 -1.37 14.20
C LEU A 216 -13.43 -0.10 14.23
N ALA A 217 -12.36 -0.05 13.45
CA ALA A 217 -11.45 1.08 13.30
C ALA A 217 -11.04 1.26 11.84
N GLN A 218 -12.03 1.28 10.94
CA GLN A 218 -11.82 1.50 9.51
C GLN A 218 -11.61 2.99 9.19
N SER A 219 -10.75 3.32 8.22
CA SER A 219 -10.43 4.71 7.86
C SER A 219 -9.91 5.57 9.03
N ALA A 220 -9.29 4.96 10.04
CA ALA A 220 -8.69 5.61 11.20
C ALA A 220 -7.16 5.72 11.01
N TYR A 221 -6.72 6.46 10.00
CA TYR A 221 -5.29 6.53 9.60
C TYR A 221 -4.35 7.17 10.64
N ALA A 222 -4.90 7.86 11.65
CA ALA A 222 -4.10 8.36 12.77
C ALA A 222 -3.75 7.26 13.78
N LEU A 223 -4.49 6.16 13.80
CA LEU A 223 -4.33 5.07 14.74
C LEU A 223 -3.18 4.17 14.28
N LYS A 224 -1.94 4.56 14.59
CA LYS A 224 -0.76 3.83 14.15
C LYS A 224 -0.42 2.62 15.02
N SER A 225 -0.80 2.64 16.30
CA SER A 225 -0.48 1.59 17.27
C SER A 225 -1.74 1.07 17.97
N LEU A 226 -1.83 -0.24 18.13
CA LEU A 226 -2.81 -0.88 18.99
C LEU A 226 -2.46 -0.72 20.48
N PRO A 227 -3.44 -0.78 21.38
CA PRO A 227 -3.19 -0.86 22.82
C PRO A 227 -2.54 -2.22 23.18
N PRO A 228 -2.04 -2.40 24.42
CA PRO A 228 -1.55 -3.69 24.88
C PRO A 228 -2.58 -4.79 24.61
N LEU A 229 -2.19 -5.83 23.89
CA LEU A 229 -3.12 -6.86 23.41
C LEU A 229 -3.79 -7.63 24.56
N GLN A 230 -3.16 -7.70 25.73
CA GLN A 230 -3.77 -8.23 26.96
C GLN A 230 -5.09 -7.53 27.31
N GLY A 231 -5.20 -6.24 27.02
CA GLY A 231 -6.41 -5.46 27.24
C GLY A 231 -7.54 -5.73 26.25
N LEU A 232 -7.34 -6.61 25.26
CA LEU A 232 -8.32 -7.02 24.25
C LEU A 232 -8.64 -8.53 24.35
N TRP A 233 -8.63 -9.08 25.58
CA TRP A 233 -8.74 -10.52 25.85
C TRP A 233 -9.94 -11.20 25.17
N SER A 234 -11.10 -10.54 25.18
CA SER A 234 -12.36 -11.09 24.66
C SER A 234 -12.57 -10.87 23.16
N LEU A 235 -11.64 -10.23 22.46
CA LEU A 235 -11.81 -9.86 21.05
C LEU A 235 -12.01 -11.09 20.16
N ARG A 236 -13.03 -11.03 19.31
CA ARG A 236 -13.42 -12.07 18.34
C ARG A 236 -13.44 -11.57 16.90
N GLU A 237 -13.73 -10.30 16.70
CA GLU A 237 -13.81 -9.69 15.37
C GLU A 237 -13.16 -8.30 15.37
N ALA A 238 -12.30 -8.03 14.37
CA ALA A 238 -11.62 -6.75 14.22
C ALA A 238 -11.62 -6.29 12.76
N HIS A 239 -12.11 -5.08 12.51
CA HIS A 239 -12.07 -4.44 11.20
C HIS A 239 -11.23 -3.17 11.29
N LEU A 240 -9.98 -3.25 10.85
CA LEU A 240 -8.96 -2.24 11.08
C LEU A 240 -8.57 -1.54 9.77
N THR A 241 -7.78 -0.48 9.90
CA THR A 241 -7.27 0.27 8.73
C THR A 241 -5.99 -0.34 8.16
N TYR A 242 -5.16 -0.98 8.99
CA TYR A 242 -3.85 -1.48 8.60
C TYR A 242 -3.77 -3.01 8.73
N ASN A 243 -3.31 -3.70 7.68
CA ASN A 243 -3.14 -5.16 7.67
C ASN A 243 -2.15 -5.64 8.74
N SER A 244 -1.13 -4.81 9.06
CA SER A 244 -0.13 -5.12 10.10
C SER A 244 -0.71 -5.20 11.51
N HIS A 245 -1.80 -4.48 11.79
CA HIS A 245 -2.53 -4.63 13.05
C HIS A 245 -3.18 -6.02 13.15
N CYS A 246 -3.75 -6.52 12.05
CA CYS A 246 -4.27 -7.88 11.99
C CYS A 246 -3.17 -8.93 12.14
N CYS A 247 -1.99 -8.72 11.56
CA CYS A 247 -0.83 -9.60 11.79
C CYS A 247 -0.48 -9.73 13.28
N ALA A 248 -0.44 -8.60 14.00
CA ALA A 248 -0.16 -8.60 15.44
C ALA A 248 -1.25 -9.35 16.23
N LEU A 249 -2.53 -9.08 15.94
CA LEU A 249 -3.67 -9.70 16.60
C LEU A 249 -3.77 -11.21 16.35
N LEU A 250 -3.62 -11.66 15.10
CA LEU A 250 -3.66 -13.07 14.75
C LEU A 250 -2.47 -13.83 15.37
N SER A 251 -1.27 -13.23 15.34
CA SER A 251 -0.10 -13.83 16.00
C SER A 251 -0.27 -13.95 17.50
N TRP A 252 -0.95 -13.00 18.14
CA TRP A 252 -1.22 -13.05 19.57
C TRP A 252 -2.33 -14.06 19.90
N ASN A 253 -3.35 -14.18 19.05
CA ASN A 253 -4.43 -15.16 19.22
C ASN A 253 -3.88 -16.59 19.25
N THR A 254 -2.96 -16.95 18.35
CA THR A 254 -2.34 -18.27 18.38
C THR A 254 -1.61 -18.51 19.71
N HIS A 255 -0.81 -17.56 20.17
CA HIS A 255 -0.13 -17.64 21.48
C HIS A 255 -1.08 -17.62 22.68
N ARG A 256 -2.30 -17.08 22.55
CA ARG A 256 -3.37 -17.12 23.56
C ARG A 256 -4.01 -18.50 23.66
N ASP A 257 -4.08 -19.23 22.55
CA ASP A 257 -4.69 -20.55 22.47
C ASP A 257 -3.70 -21.67 22.86
N PHE A 258 -2.38 -21.47 22.67
CA PHE A 258 -1.32 -22.42 23.06
C PHE A 258 -0.88 -22.52 24.55
N PRO A 259 -1.21 -21.64 25.52
CA PRO A 259 -0.69 -21.72 26.89
C PRO A 259 -1.63 -22.48 27.86
N ILE A 260 -2.76 -23.03 27.39
CA ILE A 260 -3.70 -23.80 28.22
C ILE A 260 -3.68 -25.28 27.81
N ASN A 261 -2.53 -25.95 27.99
CA ASN A 261 -2.46 -27.39 28.37
C ASN A 261 -1.00 -27.89 28.40
N PRO A 262 -0.28 -27.77 29.52
CA PRO A 262 0.87 -28.64 29.79
C PRO A 262 0.45 -30.03 30.30
N ALA A 263 -0.85 -30.36 30.30
CA ALA A 263 -1.41 -31.58 30.92
C ALA A 263 -2.00 -32.61 29.94
N TRP A 264 -1.80 -32.48 28.62
CA TRP A 264 -2.31 -33.42 27.61
C TRP A 264 -1.20 -33.99 26.73
N ASN A 265 -0.13 -34.49 27.34
CA ASN A 265 0.85 -35.32 26.63
C ASN A 265 0.49 -36.82 26.65
N ASN A 266 -0.69 -37.22 27.13
CA ASN A 266 -1.20 -38.58 27.03
C ASN A 266 -2.72 -38.56 26.91
N GLY A 267 -3.25 -38.63 25.69
CA GLY A 267 -4.69 -38.65 25.43
C GLY A 267 -5.00 -38.15 24.04
N SER A 268 -4.81 -39.00 23.03
CA SER A 268 -5.20 -38.74 21.66
C SER A 268 -6.72 -38.75 21.51
N THR A 269 -7.31 -37.58 21.25
CA THR A 269 -8.58 -37.46 20.52
C THR A 269 -8.53 -36.17 19.70
N SER A 270 -8.14 -36.32 18.43
CA SER A 270 -8.22 -35.27 17.41
C SER A 270 -9.70 -34.95 17.17
N CYS A 271 -10.10 -33.69 17.31
CA CYS A 271 -11.32 -33.19 16.70
C CYS A 271 -11.02 -32.95 15.21
N ASP A 272 -11.26 -33.96 14.37
CA ASP A 272 -11.20 -33.79 12.93
C ASP A 272 -12.44 -33.00 12.46
N ASP A 273 -12.21 -31.83 11.84
CA ASP A 273 -13.22 -31.13 11.05
C ASP A 273 -13.03 -31.50 9.56
N PRO A 274 -14.02 -32.10 8.88
CA PRO A 274 -13.88 -32.54 7.49
C PRO A 274 -14.08 -31.37 6.51
N SER A 275 -13.27 -30.31 6.56
CA SER A 275 -13.30 -29.27 5.50
C SER A 275 -12.07 -28.36 5.38
N ALA A 276 -10.84 -28.88 5.47
CA ALA A 276 -9.66 -28.07 5.09
C ALA A 276 -8.54 -28.89 4.46
N ARG A 277 -8.75 -29.35 3.21
CA ARG A 277 -7.61 -29.69 2.34
C ARG A 277 -6.97 -28.41 1.83
N VAL A 278 -5.96 -27.90 2.53
CA VAL A 278 -4.92 -27.08 1.91
C VAL A 278 -3.58 -27.78 2.10
N GLN A 279 -3.10 -28.29 0.98
CA GLN A 279 -1.93 -29.10 0.82
C GLN A 279 -0.66 -28.24 0.93
N HIS A 280 0.03 -28.30 2.07
CA HIS A 280 1.43 -27.86 2.16
C HIS A 280 2.34 -29.08 2.06
N VAL A 281 2.80 -29.34 0.84
CA VAL A 281 3.90 -30.25 0.54
C VAL A 281 5.17 -29.41 0.50
N ILE A 282 6.08 -29.61 1.45
CA ILE A 282 7.54 -29.58 1.20
C ILE A 282 8.15 -30.70 2.04
N GLY A 283 8.68 -31.72 1.35
CA GLY A 283 9.44 -32.82 1.92
C GLY A 283 10.91 -32.47 2.14
N GLY A 284 11.59 -33.31 2.94
CA GLY A 284 13.05 -33.28 3.05
C GLY A 284 13.65 -34.05 4.21
N SER A 285 13.80 -35.37 4.02
CA SER A 285 14.88 -36.24 4.51
C SER A 285 14.76 -36.98 5.87
N ALA A 286 14.97 -38.30 5.75
CA ALA A 286 15.28 -39.35 6.73
C ALA A 286 16.41 -38.96 7.70
N ASP A 287 16.55 -39.53 8.90
CA ASP A 287 16.79 -40.96 9.16
C ASP A 287 16.71 -41.30 10.67
N SER A 288 16.61 -42.61 10.96
CA SER A 288 16.92 -43.30 12.25
C SER A 288 15.79 -43.62 13.25
N THR A 289 15.19 -44.79 13.05
CA THR A 289 15.09 -45.92 14.00
C THR A 289 15.22 -45.65 15.51
N LEU A 290 14.24 -46.10 16.31
CA LEU A 290 14.42 -47.20 17.26
C LEU A 290 13.08 -47.67 17.87
N LEU A 291 12.90 -48.98 17.79
CA LEU A 291 11.83 -49.83 18.33
C LEU A 291 11.97 -49.98 19.85
N VAL A 292 10.87 -50.01 20.61
CA VAL A 292 10.72 -50.92 21.76
C VAL A 292 9.22 -51.25 21.99
N ASP A 293 8.92 -52.52 21.74
CA ASP A 293 7.97 -53.47 22.38
C ASP A 293 6.50 -53.14 22.70
N MET A 294 5.66 -53.98 22.08
CA MET A 294 4.32 -54.45 22.45
C MET A 294 4.32 -55.25 23.78
N PRO A 295 3.16 -55.42 24.44
CA PRO A 295 2.48 -56.73 24.34
C PRO A 295 0.94 -56.67 24.24
N PHE A 296 0.42 -57.22 23.15
CA PHE A 296 -0.45 -58.42 23.07
C PHE A 296 -1.50 -58.68 24.17
N PHE A 297 -2.79 -58.80 23.78
CA PHE A 297 -3.71 -59.95 23.99
C PHE A 297 -5.15 -59.60 23.48
N PRO A 298 -6.02 -60.57 23.13
CA PRO A 298 -6.50 -60.72 21.74
C PRO A 298 -8.04 -60.81 21.57
N GLU A 299 -8.47 -60.66 20.30
CA GLU A 299 -9.46 -61.47 19.56
C GLU A 299 -10.85 -61.78 20.19
N PHE A 300 -11.92 -61.26 19.57
CA PHE A 300 -13.15 -62.03 19.35
C PHE A 300 -14.00 -61.45 18.19
N ASP A 301 -14.23 -62.29 17.18
CA ASP A 301 -15.18 -62.10 16.07
C ASP A 301 -16.65 -62.11 16.55
N VAL A 302 -17.57 -61.60 15.73
CA VAL A 302 -18.78 -62.30 15.21
C VAL A 302 -19.95 -61.33 14.84
N PHE A 303 -20.25 -61.34 13.53
CA PHE A 303 -21.54 -61.31 12.80
C PHE A 303 -22.78 -60.49 13.28
N VAL A 304 -23.09 -59.49 12.44
CA VAL A 304 -24.35 -59.01 11.79
C VAL A 304 -25.74 -59.62 12.12
N GLU A 305 -26.73 -58.70 12.24
CA GLU A 305 -28.22 -58.76 12.06
C GLU A 305 -29.06 -59.54 13.11
N ASP A 306 -30.26 -59.14 13.57
CA ASP A 306 -31.32 -58.17 13.20
C ASP A 306 -32.23 -57.94 14.44
N ASP A 307 -33.25 -57.08 14.30
CA ASP A 307 -34.49 -56.92 15.05
C ASP A 307 -34.59 -55.83 16.12
N GLY A 308 -35.51 -54.89 15.84
CA GLY A 308 -35.64 -53.61 16.52
C GLY A 308 -36.51 -53.59 17.77
N PHE A 309 -36.29 -52.55 18.58
CA PHE A 309 -37.31 -51.89 19.39
C PHE A 309 -36.77 -50.58 19.99
N GLY A 310 -37.47 -49.46 19.74
CA GLY A 310 -37.49 -48.22 20.54
C GLY A 310 -36.16 -47.55 20.90
N ASP A 311 -35.75 -46.55 20.10
CA ASP A 311 -34.70 -45.59 20.47
C ASP A 311 -35.19 -44.70 21.64
N VAL A 312 -34.80 -45.06 22.87
CA VAL A 312 -34.88 -44.16 24.02
C VAL A 312 -33.52 -43.48 24.15
N ASN A 313 -33.41 -42.31 23.51
CA ASN A 313 -32.26 -41.42 23.64
C ASN A 313 -32.07 -40.99 25.10
N PHE A 314 -31.05 -41.54 25.78
CA PHE A 314 -30.55 -40.95 27.02
C PHE A 314 -29.71 -39.72 26.66
N HIS A 315 -30.37 -38.56 26.62
CA HIS A 315 -29.71 -37.27 26.50
C HIS A 315 -28.94 -36.98 27.80
N TYR A 316 -27.61 -37.10 27.75
CA TYR A 316 -26.71 -36.55 28.77
C TYR A 316 -26.27 -35.16 28.34
N PRO A 317 -26.78 -34.07 28.94
CA PRO A 317 -26.43 -32.69 28.58
C PRO A 317 -25.05 -32.25 29.13
N GLU A 318 -24.14 -33.18 29.38
CA GLU A 318 -22.82 -32.90 30.00
C GLU A 318 -21.64 -33.19 29.08
N LEU A 319 -21.87 -33.52 27.80
CA LEU A 319 -20.81 -33.78 26.81
C LEU A 319 -20.76 -32.75 25.67
N ASP A 320 -21.22 -31.52 25.91
CA ASP A 320 -21.21 -30.44 24.89
C ASP A 320 -20.09 -29.39 25.11
N PHE A 321 -19.12 -29.68 25.98
CA PHE A 321 -17.96 -28.79 26.20
C PHE A 321 -16.76 -29.17 25.33
N CYS A 322 -16.96 -29.13 24.01
CA CYS A 322 -15.89 -28.77 23.08
C CYS A 322 -16.30 -27.49 22.35
N GLN A 323 -16.53 -26.42 23.11
CA GLN A 323 -16.60 -25.07 22.55
C GLN A 323 -15.18 -24.65 22.17
N THR A 324 -14.74 -25.03 20.97
CA THR A 324 -13.63 -24.34 20.31
C THR A 324 -13.99 -22.85 20.30
N ARG A 325 -13.19 -22.02 20.98
CA ARG A 325 -13.36 -20.57 20.90
C ARG A 325 -13.27 -20.21 19.41
N PRO A 326 -14.23 -19.45 18.85
CA PRO A 326 -14.16 -19.07 17.45
C PRO A 326 -12.86 -18.31 17.21
N THR A 327 -12.19 -18.67 16.11
CA THR A 327 -10.96 -18.03 15.66
C THR A 327 -11.18 -16.54 15.47
N LEU A 328 -10.22 -15.71 15.92
CA LEU A 328 -10.28 -14.26 15.78
C LEU A 328 -10.34 -13.88 14.30
N VAL A 329 -11.42 -13.25 13.87
CA VAL A 329 -11.57 -12.74 12.50
C VAL A 329 -10.99 -11.33 12.46
N CYS A 330 -10.03 -11.08 11.56
CA CYS A 330 -9.45 -9.75 11.39
C CYS A 330 -9.38 -9.35 9.91
N THR A 331 -9.80 -8.12 9.61
CA THR A 331 -9.74 -7.55 8.26
C THR A 331 -9.09 -6.15 8.31
N PRO A 332 -8.36 -5.73 7.24
CA PRO A 332 -8.07 -6.47 6.01
C PRO A 332 -7.05 -7.60 6.23
N GLU A 333 -7.25 -8.73 5.54
CA GLU A 333 -6.33 -9.86 5.56
C GLU A 333 -4.98 -9.46 4.93
N ALA A 334 -3.88 -10.07 5.38
CA ALA A 334 -2.58 -9.83 4.79
C ALA A 334 -2.55 -10.36 3.34
N ASP A 335 -2.20 -9.49 2.39
CA ASP A 335 -2.04 -9.87 0.99
C ASP A 335 -0.54 -9.96 0.64
N ALA A 336 -0.19 -10.42 -0.56
CA ALA A 336 1.22 -10.53 -0.93
C ALA A 336 1.90 -9.16 -1.17
N PHE A 337 1.14 -8.07 -1.24
CA PHE A 337 1.68 -6.71 -1.33
C PHE A 337 1.96 -6.11 0.06
N ASN A 338 1.28 -6.64 1.10
CA ASN A 338 1.36 -6.28 2.51
C ASN A 338 1.47 -7.54 3.39
N PRO A 339 2.58 -8.28 3.29
CA PRO A 339 2.78 -9.49 4.08
C PRO A 339 2.97 -9.18 5.57
N CYS A 340 2.57 -10.11 6.43
CA CYS A 340 2.97 -10.13 7.84
C CYS A 340 4.48 -10.44 8.02
N GLU A 341 5.07 -11.11 7.04
CA GLU A 341 6.50 -11.44 6.95
C GLU A 341 7.33 -10.27 6.39
N ASP A 342 8.65 -10.48 6.26
CA ASP A 342 9.57 -9.51 5.68
C ASP A 342 9.22 -9.15 4.20
N ILE A 343 9.65 -7.97 3.76
CA ILE A 343 9.33 -7.39 2.43
C ILE A 343 9.73 -8.34 1.30
N ALA A 344 10.94 -8.91 1.35
CA ALA A 344 11.41 -9.88 0.36
C ALA A 344 10.82 -11.29 0.56
N GLY A 345 10.37 -11.63 1.77
CA GLY A 345 9.88 -12.97 2.16
C GLY A 345 11.01 -14.02 2.20
N PHE A 346 11.50 -14.43 1.03
CA PHE A 346 12.42 -15.55 0.86
C PHE A 346 13.90 -15.18 1.04
N GLY A 347 14.70 -16.07 1.64
CA GLY A 347 16.14 -15.86 1.84
C GLY A 347 16.93 -15.70 0.53
N PHE A 348 16.60 -16.47 -0.51
CA PHE A 348 17.29 -16.38 -1.80
C PHE A 348 17.02 -15.04 -2.52
N LEU A 349 15.79 -14.50 -2.39
CA LEU A 349 15.44 -13.19 -2.97
C LEU A 349 16.26 -12.08 -2.32
N ARG A 350 16.53 -12.16 -1.01
CA ARG A 350 17.37 -11.16 -0.32
C ARG A 350 18.79 -11.15 -0.86
N VAL A 351 19.39 -12.33 -1.06
CA VAL A 351 20.73 -12.45 -1.67
C VAL A 351 20.73 -11.87 -3.09
N ALA A 352 19.70 -12.20 -3.88
CA ALA A 352 19.56 -11.69 -5.24
C ALA A 352 19.38 -10.16 -5.29
N ILE A 353 18.55 -9.57 -4.41
CA ILE A 353 18.36 -8.11 -4.34
C ILE A 353 19.69 -7.40 -4.11
N TRP A 354 20.46 -7.83 -3.11
CA TRP A 354 21.75 -7.21 -2.80
C TRP A 354 22.74 -7.33 -3.96
N PHE A 355 22.80 -8.50 -4.59
CA PHE A 355 23.66 -8.73 -5.74
C PHE A 355 23.29 -7.85 -6.94
N ILE A 356 22.02 -7.85 -7.35
CA ILE A 356 21.51 -7.07 -8.48
C ILE A 356 21.71 -5.57 -8.21
N ASN A 357 21.43 -5.12 -7.00
CA ASN A 357 21.55 -3.71 -6.60
C ASN A 357 23.00 -3.22 -6.69
N ILE A 358 23.95 -3.96 -6.13
CA ILE A 358 25.37 -3.59 -6.18
C ILE A 358 25.84 -3.47 -7.65
N LEU A 359 25.45 -4.42 -8.49
CA LEU A 359 25.80 -4.38 -9.92
C LEU A 359 25.14 -3.21 -10.64
N ALA A 360 23.86 -2.93 -10.37
CA ALA A 360 23.13 -1.82 -10.97
C ALA A 360 23.74 -0.46 -10.60
N ILE A 361 24.03 -0.23 -9.31
CA ILE A 361 24.65 1.03 -8.86
C ILE A 361 26.07 1.15 -9.40
N ALA A 362 26.92 0.14 -9.23
CA ALA A 362 28.31 0.21 -9.65
C ALA A 362 28.45 0.35 -11.17
N GLY A 363 27.66 -0.41 -11.94
CA GLY A 363 27.65 -0.36 -13.40
C GLY A 363 27.21 0.99 -13.94
N ASN A 364 26.05 1.48 -13.51
CA ASN A 364 25.51 2.76 -13.98
C ASN A 364 26.34 3.96 -13.51
N LEU A 365 26.87 3.93 -12.28
CA LEU A 365 27.80 4.94 -11.79
C LEU A 365 29.08 4.97 -12.63
N THR A 366 29.62 3.80 -13.00
CA THR A 366 30.81 3.72 -13.87
C THR A 366 30.51 4.32 -15.25
N VAL A 367 29.34 4.04 -15.84
CA VAL A 367 28.94 4.63 -17.13
C VAL A 367 28.92 6.15 -17.06
N LEU A 368 28.31 6.71 -16.00
CA LEU A 368 28.26 8.16 -15.77
C LEU A 368 29.66 8.75 -15.55
N LEU A 369 30.50 8.13 -14.72
CA LEU A 369 31.88 8.58 -14.47
C LEU A 369 32.73 8.59 -15.75
N VAL A 370 32.63 7.53 -16.56
CA VAL A 370 33.32 7.46 -17.86
C VAL A 370 32.85 8.59 -18.76
N PHE A 371 31.55 8.86 -18.80
CA PHE A 371 30.99 9.95 -19.60
C PHE A 371 31.50 11.32 -19.15
N PHE A 372 31.45 11.64 -17.85
CA PHE A 372 31.91 12.93 -17.33
C PHE A 372 33.43 13.13 -17.43
N THR A 373 34.21 12.04 -17.41
CA THR A 373 35.67 12.10 -17.52
C THR A 373 36.16 12.09 -18.96
N SER A 374 35.36 11.57 -19.90
CA SER A 374 35.74 11.46 -21.31
C SER A 374 35.76 12.82 -21.99
N ARG A 375 36.87 13.15 -22.67
CA ARG A 375 37.00 14.36 -23.50
C ARG A 375 36.51 14.18 -24.93
N ASN A 376 35.83 13.07 -25.21
CA ASN A 376 35.32 12.74 -26.54
C ASN A 376 34.12 13.63 -26.90
N LYS A 377 33.91 13.89 -28.20
CA LYS A 377 32.74 14.64 -28.67
C LYS A 377 31.42 13.93 -28.29
N LEU A 378 30.44 14.72 -27.84
CA LEU A 378 29.09 14.28 -27.50
C LEU A 378 28.33 13.89 -28.77
N THR A 379 28.08 12.60 -28.94
CA THR A 379 27.19 12.06 -29.98
C THR A 379 25.81 11.77 -29.40
N VAL A 380 24.76 11.79 -30.23
CA VAL A 380 23.38 11.52 -29.79
C VAL A 380 23.24 10.20 -29.02
N PRO A 381 23.79 9.06 -29.49
CA PRO A 381 23.72 7.81 -28.74
C PRO A 381 24.42 7.86 -27.38
N ARG A 382 25.55 8.58 -27.27
CA ARG A 382 26.27 8.74 -26.00
C ARG A 382 25.47 9.57 -25.00
N PHE A 383 24.78 10.60 -25.48
CA PHE A 383 23.87 11.39 -24.66
C PHE A 383 22.71 10.55 -24.15
N LEU A 384 22.03 9.78 -25.01
CA LEU A 384 20.92 8.91 -24.60
C LEU A 384 21.35 7.81 -23.62
N MET A 385 22.52 7.19 -23.82
CA MET A 385 23.07 6.21 -22.87
C MET A 385 23.35 6.82 -21.49
N CYS A 386 23.79 8.09 -21.43
CA CYS A 386 23.98 8.79 -20.16
C CYS A 386 22.66 9.01 -19.42
N GLN A 387 21.59 9.36 -20.15
CA GLN A 387 20.26 9.54 -19.55
C GLN A 387 19.68 8.22 -19.05
N LEU A 388 19.90 7.12 -19.77
CA LEU A 388 19.49 5.79 -19.33
C LEU A 388 20.23 5.37 -18.06
N ALA A 389 21.56 5.57 -18.01
CA ALA A 389 22.34 5.23 -16.83
C ALA A 389 21.91 6.05 -15.59
N PHE A 390 21.47 7.29 -15.78
CA PHE A 390 20.88 8.08 -14.70
C PHE A 390 19.54 7.49 -14.21
N ALA A 391 18.64 7.15 -15.14
CA ALA A 391 17.34 6.55 -14.79
C ALA A 391 17.50 5.20 -14.06
N ASP A 392 18.41 4.36 -14.55
CA ASP A 392 18.72 3.06 -13.94
C ASP A 392 19.43 3.20 -12.58
N LEU A 393 20.21 4.27 -12.37
CA LEU A 393 20.76 4.60 -11.05
C LEU A 393 19.65 4.98 -10.06
N CYS A 394 18.61 5.71 -10.48
CA CYS A 394 17.44 6.00 -9.63
C CYS A 394 16.75 4.70 -9.18
N ILE A 395 16.57 3.74 -10.08
CA ILE A 395 16.03 2.41 -9.75
C ILE A 395 16.96 1.65 -8.79
N GLY A 396 18.28 1.71 -9.00
CA GLY A 396 19.27 1.13 -8.08
C GLY A 396 19.17 1.70 -6.65
N VAL A 397 19.06 3.03 -6.53
CA VAL A 397 18.89 3.71 -5.23
C VAL A 397 17.56 3.33 -4.58
N TYR A 398 16.47 3.25 -5.34
CA TYR A 398 15.18 2.74 -4.85
C TYR A 398 15.33 1.32 -4.25
N LEU A 399 15.95 0.39 -4.97
CA LEU A 399 16.16 -0.97 -4.47
C LEU A 399 17.08 -1.03 -3.25
N LEU A 400 18.03 -0.11 -3.15
CA LEU A 400 18.87 0.04 -1.96
C LEU A 400 18.07 0.47 -0.73
N MET A 401 17.13 1.40 -0.90
CA MET A 401 16.22 1.78 0.19
C MET A 401 15.41 0.57 0.66
N ILE A 402 14.80 -0.18 -0.27
CA ILE A 402 14.02 -1.38 0.06
C ILE A 402 14.88 -2.45 0.76
N ALA A 403 16.06 -2.75 0.22
CA ALA A 403 16.98 -3.74 0.80
C ALA A 403 17.45 -3.35 2.21
N THR A 404 17.69 -2.06 2.44
CA THR A 404 18.10 -1.54 3.75
C THR A 404 16.98 -1.70 4.79
N VAL A 405 15.75 -1.37 4.42
CA VAL A 405 14.58 -1.54 5.31
C VAL A 405 14.35 -3.01 5.61
N ASP A 406 14.36 -3.88 4.59
CA ASP A 406 14.19 -5.33 4.77
C ASP A 406 15.20 -5.93 5.77
N VAL A 407 16.48 -5.52 5.70
CA VAL A 407 17.51 -5.95 6.66
C VAL A 407 17.27 -5.35 8.05
N ARG A 408 16.87 -4.08 8.14
CA ARG A 408 16.68 -3.39 9.43
C ARG A 408 15.47 -3.93 10.20
N THR A 409 14.40 -4.27 9.51
CA THR A 409 13.14 -4.72 10.13
C THR A 409 13.00 -6.24 10.14
N ARG A 410 14.10 -6.97 9.95
CA ARG A 410 14.10 -8.43 9.81
C ARG A 410 13.36 -9.14 10.94
N GLY A 411 12.37 -9.96 10.58
CA GLY A 411 11.54 -10.73 11.50
C GLY A 411 10.57 -9.89 12.34
N ARG A 412 10.54 -8.56 12.15
CA ARG A 412 9.69 -7.60 12.88
C ARG A 412 9.12 -6.53 11.95
N TYR A 413 8.97 -6.84 10.66
CA TYR A 413 8.44 -5.90 9.67
C TYR A 413 7.03 -5.44 10.03
N SER A 414 6.14 -6.36 10.44
CA SER A 414 4.77 -6.03 10.85
C SER A 414 4.68 -4.93 11.93
N GLN A 415 5.64 -4.85 12.84
CA GLN A 415 5.68 -3.81 13.89
C GLN A 415 6.07 -2.43 13.34
N HIS A 416 6.93 -2.38 12.32
CA HIS A 416 7.47 -1.15 11.74
C HIS A 416 6.83 -0.78 10.39
N ALA A 417 5.94 -1.63 9.85
CA ALA A 417 5.35 -1.49 8.53
C ALA A 417 4.60 -0.16 8.39
N ILE A 418 3.83 0.24 9.40
CA ILE A 418 3.06 1.48 9.39
C ILE A 418 3.99 2.70 9.37
N GLU A 419 5.08 2.68 10.13
CA GLU A 419 6.06 3.76 10.17
C GLU A 419 6.80 3.90 8.84
N TRP A 420 7.16 2.77 8.21
CA TRP A 420 7.77 2.75 6.88
C TRP A 420 6.81 3.29 5.82
N GLN A 421 5.62 2.69 5.71
CA GLN A 421 4.62 3.01 4.68
C GLN A 421 4.10 4.44 4.78
N THR A 422 3.84 4.94 6.00
CA THR A 422 3.36 6.33 6.20
C THR A 422 4.49 7.34 6.33
N GLY A 423 5.75 6.88 6.35
CA GLY A 423 6.93 7.72 6.47
C GLY A 423 7.38 8.34 5.15
N PRO A 424 8.21 9.40 5.19
CA PRO A 424 8.74 10.06 3.99
C PRO A 424 9.66 9.16 3.16
N GLY A 425 10.23 8.12 3.77
CA GLY A 425 11.08 7.14 3.10
C GLY A 425 10.33 6.40 2.00
N CYS A 426 9.11 5.93 2.27
CA CYS A 426 8.31 5.21 1.28
C CYS A 426 7.85 6.14 0.15
N SER A 427 7.44 7.37 0.45
CA SER A 427 7.11 8.37 -0.56
C SER A 427 8.28 8.69 -1.50
N THR A 428 9.50 8.80 -0.94
CA THR A 428 10.72 9.03 -1.75
C THR A 428 11.08 7.82 -2.59
N ALA A 429 10.97 6.61 -2.02
CA ALA A 429 11.22 5.36 -2.74
C ALA A 429 10.24 5.19 -3.92
N GLY A 430 8.95 5.44 -3.70
CA GLY A 430 7.92 5.36 -4.74
C GLY A 430 8.08 6.40 -5.85
N PHE A 431 8.49 7.63 -5.50
CA PHE A 431 8.86 8.63 -6.49
C PHE A 431 10.02 8.15 -7.35
N LEU A 432 11.12 7.67 -6.74
CA LEU A 432 12.30 7.18 -7.46
C LEU A 432 11.97 5.98 -8.36
N SER A 433 11.10 5.07 -7.91
CA SER A 433 10.71 3.90 -8.70
C SER A 433 9.90 4.29 -9.94
N VAL A 434 8.90 5.17 -9.80
CA VAL A 434 8.08 5.59 -10.95
C VAL A 434 8.87 6.51 -11.87
N PHE A 435 9.53 7.54 -11.33
CA PHE A 435 10.32 8.47 -12.12
C PHE A 435 11.46 7.77 -12.87
N GLY A 436 12.25 6.95 -12.17
CA GLY A 436 13.35 6.20 -12.76
C GLY A 436 12.89 5.13 -13.74
N GLY A 437 11.81 4.42 -13.43
CA GLY A 437 11.26 3.36 -14.26
C GLY A 437 10.72 3.91 -15.58
N GLU A 438 9.81 4.90 -15.50
CA GLU A 438 9.21 5.52 -16.69
C GLU A 438 10.26 6.24 -17.56
N LEU A 439 11.24 6.89 -16.93
CA LEU A 439 12.33 7.53 -17.66
C LEU A 439 13.22 6.50 -18.37
N SER A 440 13.49 5.36 -17.74
CA SER A 440 14.26 4.26 -18.35
C SER A 440 13.53 3.70 -19.58
N VAL A 441 12.24 3.40 -19.45
CA VAL A 441 11.40 2.93 -20.57
C VAL A 441 11.34 3.95 -21.72
N TYR A 442 11.07 5.22 -21.42
CA TYR A 442 11.04 6.29 -22.42
C TYR A 442 12.38 6.44 -23.14
N THR A 443 13.49 6.38 -22.38
CA THR A 443 14.84 6.50 -22.94
C THR A 443 15.17 5.30 -23.83
N LEU A 444 14.82 4.08 -23.42
CA LEU A 444 15.00 2.87 -24.23
C LEU A 444 14.22 2.96 -25.55
N SER A 445 12.94 3.36 -25.51
CA SER A 445 12.15 3.60 -26.73
C SER A 445 12.81 4.65 -27.63
N THR A 446 13.31 5.75 -27.06
CA THR A 446 14.00 6.79 -27.82
C THR A 446 15.31 6.30 -28.45
N ILE A 447 16.09 5.48 -27.74
CA ILE A 447 17.28 4.82 -28.29
C ILE A 447 16.90 3.94 -29.48
N THR A 448 15.84 3.12 -29.36
CA THR A 448 15.42 2.25 -30.48
C THR A 448 14.96 3.04 -31.71
N LEU A 449 14.25 4.15 -31.51
CA LEU A 449 13.83 5.05 -32.59
C LEU A 449 15.03 5.74 -33.27
N GLU A 450 15.99 6.22 -32.47
CA GLU A 450 17.24 6.80 -32.99
C GLU A 450 18.02 5.79 -33.82
N ARG A 451 18.11 4.54 -33.35
CA ARG A 451 18.78 3.45 -34.08
C ARG A 451 18.06 3.10 -35.37
N TRP A 452 16.74 2.94 -35.32
CA TRP A 452 15.95 2.68 -36.52
C TRP A 452 16.14 3.79 -37.56
N HIS A 453 15.96 5.05 -37.15
CA HIS A 453 16.09 6.22 -38.03
C HIS A 453 17.50 6.32 -38.64
N THR A 454 18.55 6.09 -37.85
CA THR A 454 19.93 6.19 -38.34
C THR A 454 20.29 5.05 -39.29
N ILE A 455 19.77 3.84 -39.08
CA ILE A 455 20.02 2.68 -39.94
C ILE A 455 19.26 2.81 -41.27
N THR A 456 17.99 3.21 -41.24
CA THR A 456 17.19 3.35 -42.47
C THR A 456 17.63 4.54 -43.31
N ASN A 457 17.98 5.66 -42.68
CA ASN A 457 18.40 6.88 -43.37
C ASN A 457 19.94 7.01 -43.52
N ALA A 458 20.69 5.91 -43.36
CA ALA A 458 22.15 5.88 -43.47
C ALA A 458 22.70 6.42 -44.82
N LEU A 459 21.87 6.50 -45.86
CA LEU A 459 22.21 6.99 -47.20
C LEU A 459 21.95 8.50 -47.41
N GLN A 460 21.29 9.20 -46.49
CA GLN A 460 21.00 10.65 -46.58
C GLN A 460 21.61 11.40 -45.38
N VAL A 461 22.84 11.88 -45.53
CA VAL A 461 23.63 12.59 -44.50
C VAL A 461 22.92 13.84 -43.94
N GLU A 462 22.02 14.46 -44.71
CA GLU A 462 21.31 15.71 -44.34
C GLU A 462 20.16 15.53 -43.32
N ARG A 463 19.71 14.30 -43.02
CA ARG A 463 18.57 14.05 -42.12
C ARG A 463 18.94 13.52 -40.72
N GLN A 464 20.22 13.50 -40.34
CA GLN A 464 20.62 12.95 -39.05
C GLN A 464 20.06 13.76 -37.86
N LEU A 465 19.56 13.04 -36.85
CA LEU A 465 19.09 13.62 -35.58
C LEU A 465 20.20 14.43 -34.94
N VAL A 466 19.98 15.73 -34.79
CA VAL A 466 20.96 16.64 -34.17
C VAL A 466 20.81 16.59 -32.65
N LEU A 467 21.93 16.75 -31.92
CA LEU A 467 21.94 16.73 -30.45
C LEU A 467 20.90 17.69 -29.82
N LYS A 468 20.66 18.85 -30.42
CA LYS A 468 19.64 19.81 -29.95
C LYS A 468 18.22 19.23 -29.99
N GLN A 469 17.88 18.50 -31.06
CA GLN A 469 16.58 17.86 -31.21
C GLN A 469 16.44 16.69 -30.22
N ALA A 470 17.48 15.87 -30.09
CA ALA A 470 17.49 14.78 -29.11
C ALA A 470 17.37 15.29 -27.67
N ALA A 471 18.04 16.41 -27.33
CA ALA A 471 17.92 17.04 -26.02
C ALA A 471 16.50 17.59 -25.77
N ALA A 472 15.84 18.16 -26.79
CA ALA A 472 14.46 18.62 -26.67
C ALA A 472 13.47 17.46 -26.45
N ILE A 473 13.63 16.35 -27.19
CA ILE A 473 12.83 15.12 -27.01
C ILE A 473 13.01 14.60 -25.58
N MET A 474 14.26 14.48 -25.11
CA MET A 474 14.53 14.03 -23.74
C MET A 474 13.96 14.99 -22.70
N ALA A 475 14.06 16.31 -22.88
CA ALA A 475 13.49 17.27 -21.95
C ALA A 475 11.97 17.11 -21.81
N ALA A 476 11.26 16.86 -22.92
CA ALA A 476 9.82 16.55 -22.88
C ALA A 476 9.53 15.25 -22.12
N GLY A 477 10.29 14.18 -22.37
CA GLY A 477 10.17 12.93 -21.62
C GLY A 477 10.39 13.10 -20.12
N TRP A 478 11.42 13.85 -19.74
CA TRP A 478 11.70 14.18 -18.33
C TRP A 478 10.53 14.87 -17.64
N LEU A 479 9.90 15.85 -18.30
CA LEU A 479 8.73 16.54 -17.75
C LEU A 479 7.54 15.59 -17.56
N VAL A 480 7.31 14.69 -18.51
CA VAL A 480 6.25 13.67 -18.41
C VAL A 480 6.53 12.70 -17.26
N CYS A 481 7.73 12.12 -17.19
CA CYS A 481 8.10 11.16 -16.13
C CYS A 481 8.10 11.82 -14.74
N LEU A 482 8.55 13.08 -14.64
CA LEU A 482 8.49 13.86 -13.40
C LEU A 482 7.04 14.11 -12.99
N GLY A 483 6.17 14.47 -13.93
CA GLY A 483 4.74 14.58 -13.68
C GLY A 483 4.15 13.26 -13.15
N MET A 484 4.43 12.14 -13.81
CA MET A 484 3.96 10.82 -13.39
C MET A 484 4.45 10.42 -11.99
N GLY A 485 5.71 10.69 -11.64
CA GLY A 485 6.24 10.42 -10.30
C GLY A 485 5.69 11.35 -9.21
N MET A 486 5.33 12.59 -9.54
CA MET A 486 4.82 13.56 -8.56
C MET A 486 3.31 13.40 -8.29
N LEU A 487 2.53 12.86 -9.22
CA LEU A 487 1.08 12.74 -9.09
C LEU A 487 0.62 11.95 -7.83
N PRO A 488 1.24 10.83 -7.45
CA PRO A 488 0.88 10.14 -6.21
C PRO A 488 1.29 10.89 -4.93
N LEU A 489 2.24 11.83 -5.00
CA LEU A 489 2.61 12.68 -3.86
C LEU A 489 1.61 13.81 -3.60
N VAL A 490 0.92 14.28 -4.64
CA VAL A 490 -0.12 15.33 -4.53
C VAL A 490 -1.52 14.77 -4.24
N GLY A 491 -1.64 13.45 -4.01
CA GLY A 491 -2.88 12.79 -3.59
C GLY A 491 -3.77 12.26 -4.73
N VAL A 492 -3.26 12.16 -5.96
CA VAL A 492 -3.99 11.51 -7.07
C VAL A 492 -3.99 9.98 -6.94
N SER A 493 -2.92 9.44 -6.38
CA SER A 493 -2.76 8.04 -5.99
C SER A 493 -1.98 7.99 -4.66
N SER A 494 -1.56 6.81 -4.20
CA SER A 494 -0.80 6.66 -2.96
C SER A 494 0.32 5.64 -3.09
N TYR A 495 1.54 6.03 -2.71
CA TYR A 495 2.68 5.12 -2.54
C TYR A 495 2.65 4.34 -1.23
N THR A 496 1.82 4.75 -0.26
CA THR A 496 1.84 4.21 1.10
C THR A 496 1.04 2.90 1.26
N LYS A 497 0.34 2.47 0.21
CA LYS A 497 -0.60 1.32 0.27
C LYS A 497 0.09 -0.04 0.17
N VAL A 498 1.28 -0.10 -0.43
CA VAL A 498 2.04 -1.34 -0.68
C VAL A 498 3.42 -1.24 -0.03
N SER A 499 3.92 -2.35 0.53
CA SER A 499 5.23 -2.42 1.21
C SER A 499 6.43 -1.96 0.36
N MET A 500 6.40 -2.22 -0.95
CA MET A 500 7.41 -1.78 -1.93
C MET A 500 7.20 -0.36 -2.46
N CYS A 501 6.25 0.39 -1.91
CA CYS A 501 6.01 1.80 -2.22
C CYS A 501 5.59 2.09 -3.67
N LEU A 502 4.88 1.15 -4.30
CA LEU A 502 4.37 1.30 -5.67
C LEU A 502 2.94 1.85 -5.67
N PRO A 503 2.54 2.63 -6.69
CA PRO A 503 1.22 3.21 -6.78
C PRO A 503 0.23 2.13 -7.24
N MET A 504 -0.32 1.37 -6.30
CA MET A 504 -1.26 0.26 -6.56
C MET A 504 -2.63 0.50 -5.89
N ASP A 505 -2.99 1.76 -5.67
CA ASP A 505 -4.27 2.14 -5.08
C ASP A 505 -5.44 1.96 -6.05
N ILE A 506 -6.40 1.12 -5.68
CA ILE A 506 -7.62 0.80 -6.43
C ILE A 506 -8.90 1.28 -5.73
N GLU A 507 -8.80 1.93 -4.57
CA GLU A 507 -9.97 2.33 -3.79
C GLU A 507 -10.73 3.49 -4.45
N THR A 508 -10.01 4.37 -5.15
CA THR A 508 -10.59 5.53 -5.83
C THR A 508 -10.54 5.40 -7.36
N PRO A 509 -11.58 5.85 -8.09
CA PRO A 509 -11.59 5.78 -9.55
C PRO A 509 -10.47 6.63 -10.17
N LEU A 510 -10.06 7.71 -9.50
CA LEU A 510 -8.95 8.57 -9.90
C LEU A 510 -7.61 7.82 -9.83
N ALA A 511 -7.33 7.12 -8.72
CA ALA A 511 -6.11 6.34 -8.56
C ALA A 511 -6.06 5.16 -9.54
N GLN A 512 -7.20 4.49 -9.75
CA GLN A 512 -7.30 3.41 -10.74
C GLN A 512 -7.02 3.92 -12.17
N ALA A 513 -7.55 5.09 -12.55
CA ALA A 513 -7.27 5.70 -13.85
C ALA A 513 -5.78 6.03 -14.03
N PHE A 514 -5.12 6.54 -12.99
CA PHE A 514 -3.69 6.82 -13.00
C PHE A 514 -2.84 5.56 -13.27
N ILE A 515 -3.15 4.45 -12.59
CA ILE A 515 -2.47 3.17 -12.81
C ILE A 515 -2.65 2.72 -14.26
N ILE A 516 -3.88 2.78 -14.78
CA ILE A 516 -4.16 2.40 -16.18
C ILE A 516 -3.36 3.26 -17.16
N ILE A 517 -3.23 4.56 -16.93
CA ILE A 517 -2.43 5.47 -17.78
C ILE A 517 -0.96 5.05 -17.80
N ILE A 518 -0.37 4.75 -16.64
CA ILE A 518 1.01 4.24 -16.54
C ILE A 518 1.16 2.92 -17.31
N LEU A 519 0.21 2.00 -17.14
CA LEU A 519 0.24 0.71 -17.83
C LEU A 519 0.13 0.89 -19.36
N LEU A 520 -0.76 1.77 -19.82
CA LEU A 520 -0.91 2.07 -21.25
C LEU A 520 0.33 2.73 -21.85
N PHE A 521 1.00 3.61 -21.11
CA PHE A 521 2.26 4.21 -21.54
C PHE A 521 3.34 3.15 -21.75
N ASN A 522 3.49 2.23 -20.78
CA ASN A 522 4.44 1.11 -20.86
C ASN A 522 4.12 0.14 -22.02
N VAL A 523 2.85 -0.21 -22.22
CA VAL A 523 2.42 -1.04 -23.36
C VAL A 523 2.66 -0.33 -24.70
N GLY A 524 2.37 0.97 -24.77
CA GLY A 524 2.64 1.78 -25.96
C GLY A 524 4.13 1.82 -26.31
N ALA A 525 4.99 2.05 -25.32
CA ALA A 525 6.44 2.02 -25.47
C ALA A 525 6.93 0.66 -25.99
N PHE A 526 6.38 -0.44 -25.46
CA PHE A 526 6.69 -1.79 -25.93
C PHE A 526 6.28 -2.02 -27.40
N ILE A 527 5.09 -1.56 -27.82
CA ILE A 527 4.65 -1.67 -29.21
C ILE A 527 5.57 -0.88 -30.14
N VAL A 528 5.95 0.35 -29.77
CA VAL A 528 6.89 1.17 -30.55
C VAL A 528 8.21 0.45 -30.75
N VAL A 529 8.79 -0.14 -29.69
CA VAL A 529 10.03 -0.92 -29.77
C VAL A 529 9.87 -2.12 -30.69
N CYS A 530 8.76 -2.88 -30.57
CA CYS A 530 8.46 -4.02 -31.43
C CYS A 530 8.40 -3.63 -32.92
N VAL A 531 7.66 -2.57 -33.24
CA VAL A 531 7.52 -2.07 -34.62
C VAL A 531 8.88 -1.61 -35.16
N CYS A 532 9.63 -0.82 -34.40
CA CYS A 532 10.97 -0.39 -34.80
C CYS A 532 11.90 -1.57 -35.07
N TYR A 533 11.83 -2.62 -34.24
CA TYR A 533 12.62 -3.83 -34.42
C TYR A 533 12.28 -4.56 -35.73
N VAL A 534 10.99 -4.75 -36.03
CA VAL A 534 10.55 -5.36 -37.30
C VAL A 534 11.06 -4.55 -38.48
N LEU A 535 10.98 -3.22 -38.42
CA LEU A 535 11.45 -2.34 -39.49
C LEU A 535 12.98 -2.38 -39.67
N ILE A 536 13.74 -2.43 -38.57
CA ILE A 536 15.21 -2.62 -38.62
C ILE A 536 15.54 -3.99 -39.25
N TYR A 537 14.86 -5.06 -38.83
CA TYR A 537 15.09 -6.40 -39.36
C TYR A 537 14.83 -6.47 -40.87
N LEU A 538 13.73 -5.87 -41.33
CA LEU A 538 13.41 -5.77 -42.75
C LEU A 538 14.45 -4.94 -43.52
N ALA A 539 14.88 -3.80 -42.96
CA ALA A 539 15.92 -2.96 -43.55
C ALA A 539 17.27 -3.70 -43.71
N VAL A 540 17.66 -4.50 -42.70
CA VAL A 540 18.90 -5.30 -42.73
C VAL A 540 18.80 -6.48 -43.70
N LYS A 541 17.61 -7.04 -43.92
CA LYS A 541 17.38 -8.17 -44.83
C LYS A 541 17.26 -7.74 -46.30
N ASN A 542 16.93 -6.47 -46.57
CA ASN A 542 16.80 -5.96 -47.93
C ASN A 542 18.16 -5.94 -48.68
N PRO A 543 18.26 -6.57 -49.87
CA PRO A 543 19.54 -6.77 -50.57
C PRO A 543 20.09 -5.54 -51.32
N GLU A 544 19.35 -4.41 -51.37
CA GLU A 544 19.74 -3.21 -52.12
C GLU A 544 20.74 -2.27 -51.42
N PHE A 545 21.17 -2.56 -50.18
CA PHE A 545 22.12 -1.72 -49.45
C PHE A 545 23.60 -2.10 -49.75
N PRO A 546 24.41 -1.21 -50.35
CA PRO A 546 25.83 -1.49 -50.65
C PRO A 546 26.71 -1.22 -49.41
N GLY A 547 27.36 -2.27 -48.84
CA GLY A 547 28.31 -2.13 -47.70
C GLY A 547 28.40 -3.35 -46.77
N ARG A 548 28.67 -4.54 -47.31
CA ARG A 548 28.13 -5.82 -46.81
C ARG A 548 28.74 -6.49 -45.56
N GLY A 549 29.89 -6.08 -45.02
CA GLY A 549 30.61 -6.90 -44.01
C GLY A 549 30.76 -6.30 -42.60
N ALA A 550 31.11 -5.02 -42.52
CA ALA A 550 31.36 -4.34 -41.26
C ALA A 550 30.05 -3.84 -40.63
N ASP A 551 29.15 -3.31 -41.46
CA ASP A 551 27.90 -2.71 -41.03
C ASP A 551 26.85 -3.75 -40.62
N THR A 552 26.84 -4.93 -41.26
CA THR A 552 26.02 -6.09 -40.84
C THR A 552 26.47 -6.66 -39.50
N ARG A 553 27.78 -6.70 -39.22
CA ARG A 553 28.33 -7.11 -37.92
C ARG A 553 28.03 -6.09 -36.81
N ILE A 554 27.93 -4.80 -37.17
CA ILE A 554 27.54 -3.72 -36.24
C ILE A 554 26.02 -3.76 -36.00
N ALA A 555 25.20 -3.94 -37.04
CA ALA A 555 23.75 -4.07 -36.94
C ALA A 555 23.32 -5.32 -36.14
N LYS A 556 24.00 -6.46 -36.32
CA LYS A 556 23.74 -7.68 -35.52
C LYS A 556 24.05 -7.47 -34.02
N ARG A 557 25.09 -6.69 -33.69
CA ARG A 557 25.41 -6.32 -32.29
C ARG A 557 24.41 -5.34 -31.70
N MET A 558 23.89 -4.41 -32.51
CA MET A 558 22.81 -3.50 -32.10
C MET A 558 21.50 -4.25 -31.87
N ALA A 559 21.16 -5.22 -32.73
CA ALA A 559 19.98 -6.05 -32.60
C ALA A 559 20.01 -6.95 -31.35
N VAL A 560 21.18 -7.49 -30.97
CA VAL A 560 21.33 -8.27 -29.73
C VAL A 560 21.09 -7.40 -28.49
N LEU A 561 21.60 -6.17 -28.48
CA LEU A 561 21.37 -5.22 -27.38
C LEU A 561 19.88 -4.87 -27.25
N ILE A 562 19.20 -4.64 -28.37
CA ILE A 562 17.75 -4.35 -28.39
C ILE A 562 16.92 -5.59 -28.00
N PHE A 563 17.36 -6.80 -28.34
CA PHE A 563 16.69 -8.06 -27.99
C PHE A 563 16.79 -8.37 -26.49
N THR A 564 17.92 -8.08 -25.86
CA THR A 564 18.07 -8.22 -24.40
C THR A 564 17.18 -7.25 -23.64
N ASP A 565 17.03 -6.02 -24.14
CA ASP A 565 16.13 -5.01 -23.55
C ASP A 565 14.65 -5.46 -23.69
N PHE A 566 14.28 -6.05 -24.84
CA PHE A 566 12.95 -6.64 -25.07
C PHE A 566 12.63 -7.79 -24.10
N LEU A 567 13.57 -8.72 -23.90
CA LEU A 567 13.36 -9.85 -22.98
C LEU A 567 13.17 -9.40 -21.53
N CYS A 568 13.76 -8.27 -21.14
CA CYS A 568 13.58 -7.70 -19.81
C CYS A 568 12.23 -6.96 -19.67
N MET A 569 11.73 -6.36 -20.75
CA MET A 569 10.46 -5.62 -20.77
C MET A 569 9.22 -6.51 -20.99
N ALA A 570 9.35 -7.65 -21.68
CA ALA A 570 8.23 -8.51 -22.03
C ALA A 570 7.46 -9.10 -20.82
N PRO A 571 8.10 -9.58 -19.75
CA PRO A 571 7.38 -10.04 -18.56
C PRO A 571 6.56 -8.91 -17.92
N ILE A 572 7.14 -7.72 -17.76
CA ILE A 572 6.49 -6.56 -17.14
C ILE A 572 5.22 -6.18 -17.93
N SER A 573 5.34 -6.08 -19.26
CA SER A 573 4.22 -5.76 -20.15
C SER A 573 3.13 -6.84 -20.16
N PHE A 574 3.50 -8.12 -20.08
CA PHE A 574 2.54 -9.22 -20.01
C PHE A 574 1.66 -9.15 -18.75
N PHE A 575 2.25 -8.80 -17.60
CA PHE A 575 1.47 -8.63 -16.37
C PHE A 575 0.65 -7.35 -16.39
N ALA A 576 1.19 -6.27 -16.94
CA ALA A 576 0.45 -5.02 -17.14
C ALA A 576 -0.84 -5.23 -17.94
N ILE A 577 -0.76 -6.01 -19.02
CA ILE A 577 -1.91 -6.39 -19.86
C ILE A 577 -2.87 -7.29 -19.07
N SER A 578 -2.35 -8.31 -18.37
CA SER A 578 -3.19 -9.23 -17.58
C SER A 578 -3.99 -8.49 -16.48
N ALA A 579 -3.37 -7.52 -15.82
CA ALA A 579 -4.01 -6.65 -14.84
C ALA A 579 -5.07 -5.74 -15.49
N ALA A 580 -4.79 -5.18 -16.67
CA ALA A 580 -5.74 -4.34 -17.40
C ALA A 580 -7.04 -5.09 -17.78
N PHE A 581 -6.94 -6.38 -18.10
CA PHE A 581 -8.10 -7.22 -18.39
C PHE A 581 -8.83 -7.76 -17.15
N LYS A 582 -8.43 -7.36 -15.93
CA LYS A 582 -8.97 -7.88 -14.65
C LYS A 582 -8.86 -9.40 -14.49
N VAL A 583 -7.92 -10.04 -15.18
CA VAL A 583 -7.61 -11.46 -15.04
C VAL A 583 -6.16 -11.58 -14.57
N PRO A 584 -5.88 -11.41 -13.26
CA PRO A 584 -4.53 -11.59 -12.75
C PRO A 584 -4.14 -13.07 -12.87
N LEU A 585 -3.37 -13.41 -13.91
CA LEU A 585 -2.92 -14.78 -14.24
C LEU A 585 -1.89 -15.35 -13.26
N ILE A 586 -1.41 -14.56 -12.28
CA ILE A 586 -0.48 -14.97 -11.24
C ILE A 586 -1.12 -14.81 -9.86
N THR A 587 -1.01 -15.85 -9.04
CA THR A 587 -1.32 -15.78 -7.60
C THR A 587 -0.44 -14.71 -6.93
N VAL A 588 -1.04 -13.88 -6.07
CA VAL A 588 -0.39 -12.69 -5.47
C VAL A 588 0.99 -13.02 -4.89
N THR A 589 1.18 -14.22 -4.32
CA THR A 589 2.45 -14.70 -3.75
C THR A 589 3.62 -14.77 -4.75
N ASN A 590 3.37 -15.17 -6.00
CA ASN A 590 4.40 -15.28 -7.04
C ASN A 590 4.73 -13.93 -7.71
N SER A 591 3.87 -12.92 -7.51
CA SER A 591 4.12 -11.56 -8.03
C SER A 591 5.35 -10.91 -7.38
N LYS A 592 5.67 -11.26 -6.13
CA LYS A 592 6.88 -10.79 -5.42
C LYS A 592 8.16 -11.15 -6.17
N ILE A 593 8.27 -12.39 -6.67
CA ILE A 593 9.44 -12.85 -7.43
C ILE A 593 9.61 -11.99 -8.69
N LEU A 594 8.50 -11.63 -9.32
CA LEU A 594 8.47 -10.82 -10.53
C LEU A 594 8.89 -9.36 -10.28
N LEU A 595 8.33 -8.75 -9.25
CA LEU A 595 8.63 -7.39 -8.84
C LEU A 595 10.05 -7.23 -8.27
N VAL A 596 10.57 -8.27 -7.62
CA VAL A 596 11.89 -8.21 -6.96
C VAL A 596 13.04 -8.61 -7.90
N LEU A 597 12.82 -9.57 -8.80
CA LEU A 597 13.87 -10.03 -9.72
C LEU A 597 13.76 -9.41 -11.10
N PHE A 598 12.60 -9.49 -11.76
CA PHE A 598 12.51 -9.12 -13.18
C PHE A 598 12.46 -7.60 -13.39
N PHE A 599 11.79 -6.87 -12.50
CA PHE A 599 11.73 -5.40 -12.59
C PHE A 599 13.12 -4.73 -12.53
N PRO A 600 14.06 -5.15 -11.66
CA PRO A 600 15.43 -4.60 -11.63
C PRO A 600 16.42 -5.11 -12.68
N ILE A 601 16.17 -6.28 -13.29
CA ILE A 601 17.14 -6.93 -14.18
C ILE A 601 17.49 -6.05 -15.38
N ASN A 602 16.51 -5.32 -15.93
CA ASN A 602 16.72 -4.42 -17.05
C ASN A 602 17.79 -3.36 -16.73
N SER A 603 17.63 -2.65 -15.60
CA SER A 603 18.56 -1.62 -15.15
C SER A 603 19.95 -2.15 -14.78
N CYS A 604 20.04 -3.41 -14.36
CA CYS A 604 21.31 -4.08 -14.08
C CYS A 604 22.05 -4.50 -15.35
N ALA A 605 21.35 -4.99 -16.38
CA ALA A 605 21.96 -5.54 -17.59
C ALA A 605 22.55 -4.45 -18.50
N ASN A 606 21.93 -3.27 -18.57
CA ASN A 606 22.26 -2.19 -19.48
C ASN A 606 23.77 -1.80 -19.51
N PRO A 607 24.45 -1.54 -18.38
CA PRO A 607 25.89 -1.25 -18.36
C PRO A 607 26.76 -2.35 -18.97
N PHE A 608 26.42 -3.62 -18.73
CA PHE A 608 27.19 -4.76 -19.24
C PHE A 608 26.98 -4.94 -20.74
N LEU A 609 25.75 -4.73 -21.23
CA LEU A 609 25.45 -4.75 -22.67
C LEU A 609 26.26 -3.68 -23.41
N TYR A 610 26.36 -2.48 -22.86
CA TYR A 610 27.22 -1.42 -23.45
C TYR A 610 28.71 -1.77 -23.40
N ALA A 611 29.19 -2.32 -22.27
CA ALA A 611 30.57 -2.77 -22.11
C ALA A 611 30.95 -3.91 -23.07
N ILE A 612 30.05 -4.86 -23.32
CA ILE A 612 30.35 -6.02 -24.16
C ILE A 612 30.26 -5.64 -25.65
N PHE A 613 29.22 -4.90 -26.05
CA PHE A 613 28.92 -4.66 -27.45
C PHE A 613 29.52 -3.37 -28.03
N THR A 614 29.84 -2.37 -27.20
CA THR A 614 30.35 -1.06 -27.68
C THR A 614 31.87 -0.95 -27.55
N LYS A 615 32.61 -1.08 -28.66
CA LYS A 615 34.09 -0.97 -28.67
C LYS A 615 34.60 0.40 -28.20
N ALA A 616 33.90 1.48 -28.52
CA ALA A 616 34.26 2.83 -28.09
C ALA A 616 34.16 2.97 -26.56
N PHE A 617 33.10 2.41 -25.95
CA PHE A 617 32.89 2.42 -24.51
C PHE A 617 33.94 1.57 -23.77
N ARG A 618 34.32 0.40 -24.32
CA ARG A 618 35.44 -0.40 -23.80
C ARG A 618 36.74 0.38 -23.77
N LYS A 619 37.06 1.11 -24.84
CA LYS A 619 38.29 1.90 -24.91
C LYS A 619 38.31 2.97 -23.80
N ASP A 620 37.19 3.68 -23.63
CA ASP A 620 37.07 4.76 -22.65
C ASP A 620 37.10 4.22 -21.20
N THR A 621 36.46 3.07 -20.92
CA THR A 621 36.54 2.39 -19.61
C THR A 621 37.95 1.88 -19.29
N TYR A 622 38.64 1.24 -20.23
CA TYR A 622 40.04 0.83 -20.01
C TYR A 622 40.98 2.01 -19.79
N GLN A 623 40.72 3.14 -20.44
CA GLN A 623 41.49 4.36 -20.26
C GLN A 623 41.27 4.95 -18.86
N LEU A 624 40.02 4.98 -18.36
CA LEU A 624 39.68 5.37 -16.99
C LEU A 624 40.29 4.41 -15.94
N MET A 625 40.20 3.09 -16.14
CA MET A 625 40.82 2.11 -15.25
C MET A 625 42.35 2.30 -15.15
N SER A 626 43.00 2.67 -16.26
CA SER A 626 44.44 2.96 -16.26
C SER A 626 44.82 4.22 -15.48
N VAL A 627 43.91 5.21 -15.39
CA VAL A 627 44.06 6.42 -14.58
C VAL A 627 43.86 6.10 -13.10
N MET A 628 42.98 5.16 -12.76
CA MET A 628 42.74 4.68 -11.40
C MET A 628 43.75 3.60 -10.93
N GLY A 629 44.75 3.26 -11.75
CA GLY A 629 45.86 2.38 -11.36
C GLY A 629 45.70 0.89 -11.66
N CYS A 630 44.54 0.42 -12.14
CA CYS A 630 44.30 -0.98 -12.53
C CYS A 630 44.41 -1.19 -14.07
N CYS A 631 44.92 -2.35 -14.50
CA CYS A 631 45.02 -2.75 -15.92
C CYS A 631 45.89 -1.86 -16.85
N LYS A 632 47.04 -1.35 -16.37
CA LYS A 632 48.02 -0.59 -17.18
C LYS A 632 48.43 -1.29 -18.49
N ASN A 633 48.55 -2.62 -18.49
CA ASN A 633 48.95 -3.42 -19.66
C ASN A 633 47.89 -3.51 -20.77
N LYS A 634 46.58 -3.43 -20.47
CA LYS A 634 45.54 -3.43 -21.51
C LYS A 634 45.35 -2.03 -22.11
N ALA A 635 45.53 -0.98 -21.33
CA ALA A 635 45.48 0.40 -21.81
C ALA A 635 46.68 0.76 -22.71
N SER A 636 47.88 0.20 -22.46
CA SER A 636 49.04 0.38 -23.33
C SER A 636 48.85 -0.26 -24.71
N VAL A 637 48.21 -1.45 -24.79
CA VAL A 637 47.89 -2.12 -26.07
C VAL A 637 46.93 -1.30 -26.93
N TYR A 638 45.93 -0.64 -26.34
CA TYR A 638 45.02 0.25 -27.07
C TYR A 638 45.68 1.58 -27.48
N ARG A 639 46.62 2.13 -26.67
CA ARG A 639 47.47 3.27 -27.09
C ARG A 639 48.38 2.90 -28.26
N MET A 640 49.00 1.71 -28.22
CA MET A 640 49.87 1.21 -29.29
C MET A 640 49.11 1.02 -30.61
N LYS A 641 47.88 0.49 -30.57
CA LYS A 641 47.02 0.35 -31.77
C LYS A 641 46.61 1.70 -32.38
N ALA A 642 46.32 2.70 -31.55
CA ALA A 642 45.99 4.04 -32.03
C ALA A 642 47.21 4.70 -32.71
N TYR A 643 48.40 4.56 -32.12
CA TYR A 643 49.65 5.10 -32.66
C TYR A 643 50.07 4.42 -33.98
N CYS A 644 49.91 3.09 -34.09
CA CYS A 644 50.17 2.36 -35.34
C CYS A 644 49.17 2.71 -36.46
N SER A 645 47.89 2.93 -36.13
CA SER A 645 46.89 3.34 -37.12
C SER A 645 47.13 4.77 -37.65
N GLU A 646 47.61 5.68 -36.80
CA GLU A 646 47.89 7.06 -37.16
C GLU A 646 49.17 7.17 -38.01
N ASN A 647 50.18 6.33 -37.74
CA ASN A 647 51.39 6.24 -38.55
C ASN A 647 51.16 5.55 -39.91
N ALA A 648 50.26 4.57 -40.01
CA ALA A 648 49.87 3.94 -41.27
C ALA A 648 49.12 4.91 -42.22
N ILE A 649 48.34 5.85 -41.66
CA ILE A 649 47.66 6.90 -42.44
C ILE A 649 48.68 7.95 -42.91
N LYS A 650 49.66 8.31 -42.09
CA LYS A 650 50.76 9.22 -42.47
C LYS A 650 51.71 8.62 -43.51
N SER A 651 51.98 7.32 -43.48
CA SER A 651 52.81 6.67 -44.50
C SER A 651 52.12 6.57 -45.86
N ASN A 652 50.80 6.39 -45.90
CA ASN A 652 50.03 6.34 -47.15
C ASN A 652 49.85 7.72 -47.80
N PHE A 653 49.85 8.81 -47.03
CA PHE A 653 49.82 10.17 -47.59
C PHE A 653 51.19 10.68 -48.06
N GLY A 654 52.29 10.15 -47.52
CA GLY A 654 53.65 10.55 -47.89
C GLY A 654 54.19 9.91 -49.18
N ALA A 655 53.62 8.78 -49.62
CA ALA A 655 54.12 8.04 -50.79
C ALA A 655 53.68 8.63 -52.15
N ASN A 656 52.71 9.57 -52.18
CA ASN A 656 52.14 10.09 -53.43
C ASN A 656 52.65 11.49 -53.85
N LYS A 657 53.69 12.02 -53.20
CA LYS A 657 54.37 13.26 -53.59
C LYS A 657 55.87 13.17 -53.33
N LYS A 658 56.63 12.74 -54.34
CA LYS A 658 57.92 13.35 -54.77
C LYS A 658 58.59 12.49 -55.85
N GLY A 659 58.46 12.95 -57.09
CA GLY A 659 59.48 12.73 -58.11
C GLY A 659 60.51 13.87 -58.08
N SER A 660 61.74 13.52 -58.44
CA SER A 660 62.87 14.37 -58.85
C SER A 660 63.75 15.08 -57.79
N GLN A 661 64.96 14.51 -57.67
CA GLN A 661 66.32 15.09 -57.56
C GLN A 661 66.91 15.75 -56.29
N THR A 662 68.15 15.26 -56.05
CA THR A 662 69.39 15.82 -55.45
C THR A 662 69.53 16.09 -53.95
N GLY A 663 70.28 15.18 -53.30
CA GLY A 663 71.50 15.48 -52.53
C GLY A 663 71.37 16.07 -51.11
N ALA A 664 71.47 15.22 -50.08
CA ALA A 664 72.39 15.36 -48.93
C ALA A 664 72.07 14.31 -47.84
N ARG A 665 73.11 13.62 -47.36
CA ARG A 665 73.08 12.73 -46.17
C ARG A 665 72.76 13.54 -44.91
N LEU A 666 71.88 13.02 -44.05
CA LEU A 666 72.07 13.10 -42.59
C LEU A 666 71.39 11.91 -41.87
N SER A 667 72.24 11.12 -41.21
CA SER A 667 72.09 10.19 -40.09
C SER A 667 70.74 9.53 -39.75
N ALA A 668 70.79 8.19 -39.72
CA ALA A 668 69.78 7.24 -39.29
C ALA A 668 69.46 7.25 -37.78
N LEU A 669 68.21 6.92 -37.44
CA LEU A 669 67.80 6.26 -36.19
C LEU A 669 66.82 5.11 -36.54
N PRO A 670 66.79 4.02 -35.75
CA PRO A 670 66.50 2.69 -36.27
C PRO A 670 64.99 2.42 -36.46
N ARG A 671 64.67 1.79 -37.60
CA ARG A 671 63.39 1.12 -37.85
C ARG A 671 63.21 -0.02 -36.85
N GLN A 672 62.27 0.13 -35.92
CA GLN A 672 61.79 -1.00 -35.12
C GLN A 672 60.70 -1.72 -35.93
N ASN A 673 61.03 -2.92 -36.44
CA ASN A 673 60.11 -3.77 -37.20
C ASN A 673 58.91 -4.17 -36.33
N CYS A 674 57.70 -3.81 -36.77
CA CYS A 674 56.47 -4.34 -36.21
C CYS A 674 56.15 -5.67 -36.93
N GLN A 675 56.65 -6.78 -36.41
CA GLN A 675 56.06 -8.10 -36.68
C GLN A 675 55.50 -8.65 -35.37
N LEU A 676 54.22 -8.97 -35.36
CA LEU A 676 53.62 -9.79 -34.32
C LEU A 676 52.62 -10.76 -34.97
N LYS A 677 53.00 -12.04 -34.82
CA LYS A 677 52.28 -13.29 -35.13
C LYS A 677 50.78 -13.19 -34.86
N GLU A 678 49.99 -13.67 -35.82
CA GLU A 678 48.65 -14.18 -35.55
C GLU A 678 48.77 -15.42 -34.66
N GLU A 679 48.19 -15.36 -33.46
CA GLU A 679 47.84 -16.57 -32.70
C GLU A 679 46.33 -16.54 -32.44
N GLY A 680 45.64 -17.42 -33.17
CA GLY A 680 44.72 -18.42 -32.62
C GLY A 680 43.46 -17.93 -31.94
N GLU A 681 42.32 -18.21 -32.60
CA GLU A 681 41.03 -18.45 -31.94
C GLU A 681 41.19 -19.38 -30.73
N LEU A 682 40.49 -19.07 -29.64
CA LEU A 682 39.74 -20.08 -28.91
C LEU A 682 38.58 -19.44 -28.12
N THR A 683 37.38 -19.91 -28.47
CA THR A 683 36.14 -20.08 -27.68
C THR A 683 35.78 -19.10 -26.57
#